data_AF-A0AAE2CHC4-F1
#
_entry.id   AF-A0AAE2CHC4-F1
#
_cell.length_a   1.000
_cell.length_b   1.000
_cell.length_c   1.000
_cell.angle_alpha   90.00
_cell.angle_beta   90.00
_cell.angle_gamma   90.00
#
_symmetry.space_group_name_H-M   'P 1'
#
loop_
_entity.id
_entity.type
_entity.pdbx_description
1 polymer ?
#
loop_
_entity_poly.entity_id
_entity_poly.type
_entity_poly.pdbx_seq_one_letter_code
_entity_poly.pdbx_strand_id
1 'polypeptide(L)'
;MDLQSLAIILQGALSPNPSERKAAEDSLNQYQYAPQHLVRLLQIIVEGNCDMAVRQVASISFKNFIAKNWAPHDPGEQSKILPDDKEVVRQNILNFVAQVPPLLRAQLGECLKTIVHADYPEQWPTLLHWVKHNLQDQQVYGALFVLRILSRKYEFKSDEERVPVHHIVEETFPHLLNIFNRLVQIVNPSIEVADLIKLICKIFWSSIYLEVPKQLFDPNVFNAWMILFLNILERPVPVEGQPADPELRKSWGWWKVKKWTVHILNRLYTRFGDVKLQNPDNKAFAQMFQKNYAGKILECHLNLLNVIRTGGYLPDRVINLILQYLSNSIPKSNMYSQLQPKLDVVLFEIIFPLMCFSDNDQRLWDEDPHEYVRKGYDIIEDLYSPRTAAMDFVSELVRKRGKDNLQKFLLFIVEVFKRYDEAAAEYKPYRQKDGALLAIGALCDKLKQTEPYKSELERMLVQHVFPEFSSPVGHLRAKAAWVAGQYAHINFSDPNNFRRALHSVVAGMRDPELPVRVDSVFALRSFVEACNDLGEIRPILPQLLDEFFKLMNEVENEDLVFTLETIVDKFGEEMAPYALGLCQNLAAAFWKCMNTAEADEEGDDPGALAAVGCLRAISTILESVSRLPHLFVHIEPTLLPIMCRMLTTDGQEVFEEVLEIVSYMTFFSPTISLEMWSLWPLMMEALADWAIDFFPNILVPLDNYISRSTAHFLTCKDPDYQQSLWNMISSVMGDKNLEDGDIEPAPKLIQVVFQNCRGQVDHWVEPYLRITVERLRRTEKPYLKGLLIEVVADALYYNASLTLTILQKLNVATEVFNLWFQMLQQTKKSGARVNFKREHDKKVCCLGLTSLLPLPADQLPGEALERVFKSALDLLVAYKDQVAAAAKEEEEEEEGEDDDDMGNFQTDDEDDDADSDKDMGVDDEDGDEAESVKLQKLAARARAFRPTESDDDDSDDDFSDDEELQSPIDDVDPFVFFVDTIKALQASDPLRFQNLTQTLDFRYQALANGVAQHAEQRRIEIEKEKMAKATEAAVAAS
;
A
#
# COMPACT_ATOMS: atom_id res chain seq x y z
N MET A 1 -27.77 8.84 44.06
CA MET A 1 -26.89 9.97 44.42
C MET A 1 -27.62 11.25 44.07
N ASP A 2 -27.66 12.26 44.93
CA ASP A 2 -28.29 13.54 44.60
C ASP A 2 -27.36 14.44 43.73
N LEU A 3 -27.92 15.51 43.18
CA LEU A 3 -27.21 16.41 42.25
C LEU A 3 -26.05 17.15 42.94
N GLN A 4 -26.22 17.53 44.21
CA GLN A 4 -25.20 18.24 45.00
C GLN A 4 -23.99 17.36 45.31
N SER A 5 -24.20 16.09 45.67
CA SER A 5 -23.10 15.16 45.91
C SER A 5 -22.31 14.88 44.63
N LEU A 6 -23.00 14.75 43.49
CA LEU A 6 -22.34 14.55 42.19
C LEU A 6 -21.50 15.75 41.79
N ALA A 7 -21.98 16.98 42.02
CA ALA A 7 -21.22 18.20 41.75
C ALA A 7 -19.93 18.29 42.60
N ILE A 8 -19.97 17.87 43.87
CA ILE A 8 -18.80 17.82 44.75
C ILE A 8 -17.77 16.80 44.24
N ILE A 9 -18.22 15.62 43.81
CA ILE A 9 -17.33 14.59 43.24
C ILE A 9 -16.66 15.11 41.96
N LEU A 10 -17.42 15.75 41.07
CA LEU A 10 -16.89 16.36 39.86
C LEU A 10 -15.89 17.49 40.16
N GLN A 11 -16.11 18.25 41.24
CA GLN A 11 -15.15 19.24 41.72
C GLN A 11 -13.88 18.58 42.28
N GLY A 12 -14.00 17.44 42.97
CA GLY A 12 -12.85 16.65 43.43
C GLY A 12 -11.99 16.12 42.28
N ALA A 13 -12.60 15.78 41.15
CA ALA A 13 -11.88 15.38 39.93
C ALA A 13 -11.03 16.51 39.31
N LEU A 14 -11.28 17.76 39.71
CA LEU A 14 -10.49 18.94 39.32
C LEU A 14 -9.41 19.33 40.35
N SER A 15 -9.26 18.56 41.44
CA SER A 15 -8.29 18.88 42.49
C SER A 15 -6.85 18.75 41.96
N PRO A 16 -5.94 19.68 42.31
CA PRO A 16 -4.52 19.54 42.01
C PRO A 16 -3.86 18.40 42.82
N ASN A 17 -4.54 17.87 43.85
CA ASN A 17 -4.08 16.76 44.65
C ASN A 17 -4.40 15.41 43.95
N PRO A 18 -3.38 14.61 43.54
CA PRO A 18 -3.60 13.35 42.84
C PRO A 18 -4.44 12.34 43.61
N SER A 19 -4.35 12.32 44.94
CA SER A 19 -5.11 11.38 45.78
C SER A 19 -6.60 11.71 45.81
N GLU A 20 -6.96 13.00 45.85
CA GLU A 20 -8.36 13.45 45.82
C GLU A 20 -8.98 13.24 44.45
N ARG A 21 -8.22 13.52 43.38
CA ARG A 21 -8.66 13.29 42.01
C ARG A 21 -8.94 11.81 41.74
N LYS A 22 -8.02 10.92 42.13
CA LYS A 22 -8.21 9.47 41.99
C LYS A 22 -9.41 8.96 42.78
N ALA A 23 -9.60 9.43 44.01
CA ALA A 23 -10.77 9.07 44.82
C ALA A 23 -12.09 9.55 44.20
N ALA A 24 -12.10 10.72 43.56
CA ALA A 24 -13.25 11.23 42.84
C ALA A 24 -13.55 10.43 41.56
N GLU A 25 -12.53 10.06 40.78
CA GLU A 25 -12.67 9.18 39.60
C GLU A 25 -13.19 7.79 39.98
N ASP A 26 -12.65 7.18 41.04
CA ASP A 26 -13.12 5.89 41.57
C ASP A 26 -14.61 5.98 41.99
N SER A 27 -15.00 7.10 42.61
CA SER A 27 -16.39 7.36 42.96
C SER A 27 -17.28 7.49 41.72
N LEU A 28 -16.86 8.25 40.69
CA LEU A 28 -17.62 8.35 39.44
C LEU A 28 -17.81 6.98 38.79
N ASN A 29 -16.75 6.17 38.75
CA ASN A 29 -16.80 4.81 38.21
C ASN A 29 -17.75 3.88 38.99
N GLN A 30 -17.82 4.04 40.32
CA GLN A 30 -18.73 3.27 41.15
C GLN A 30 -20.20 3.61 40.90
N TYR A 31 -20.52 4.88 40.64
CA TYR A 31 -21.91 5.36 40.52
C TYR A 31 -22.40 5.54 39.08
N GLN A 32 -21.56 5.29 38.06
CA GLN A 32 -21.90 5.56 36.66
C GLN A 32 -23.14 4.80 36.16
N TYR A 33 -23.42 3.60 36.70
CA TYR A 33 -24.59 2.78 36.34
C TYR A 33 -25.81 2.98 37.26
N ALA A 34 -25.75 3.94 38.18
CA ALA A 34 -26.87 4.23 39.06
C ALA A 34 -28.03 4.87 38.28
N PRO A 35 -29.31 4.57 38.60
CA PRO A 35 -30.45 5.21 37.96
C PRO A 35 -30.38 6.74 38.02
N GLN A 36 -30.73 7.38 36.90
CA GLN A 36 -30.68 8.83 36.68
C GLN A 36 -29.28 9.45 36.75
N HIS A 37 -28.19 8.67 36.82
CA HIS A 37 -26.84 9.24 36.81
C HIS A 37 -26.61 10.10 35.56
N LEU A 38 -26.97 9.56 34.39
CA LEU A 38 -26.86 10.24 33.11
C LEU A 38 -27.72 11.52 33.04
N VAL A 39 -28.95 11.45 33.57
CA VAL A 39 -29.88 12.60 33.63
C VAL A 39 -29.33 13.70 34.55
N ARG A 40 -28.72 13.34 35.69
CA ARG A 40 -28.12 14.31 36.63
C ARG A 40 -26.88 14.97 36.05
N LEU A 41 -26.04 14.22 35.32
CA LEU A 41 -24.94 14.82 34.57
C LEU A 41 -25.45 15.86 33.57
N LEU A 42 -26.49 15.54 32.79
CA LEU A 42 -27.12 16.49 31.88
C LEU A 42 -27.67 17.72 32.61
N GLN A 43 -28.31 17.55 33.78
CA GLN A 43 -28.77 18.66 34.60
C GLN A 43 -27.61 19.57 35.04
N ILE A 44 -26.50 19.02 35.54
CA ILE A 44 -25.32 19.81 35.95
C ILE A 44 -24.73 20.57 34.75
N ILE A 45 -24.66 19.96 33.56
CA ILE A 45 -24.15 20.62 32.35
C ILE A 45 -25.00 21.85 31.98
N VAL A 46 -26.32 21.75 32.15
CA VAL A 46 -27.28 22.77 31.72
C VAL A 46 -27.49 23.84 32.78
N GLU A 47 -27.54 23.47 34.06
CA GLU A 47 -27.76 24.38 35.16
C GLU A 47 -26.59 25.38 35.28
N GLY A 48 -26.89 26.67 35.13
CA GLY A 48 -25.91 27.75 35.24
C GLY A 48 -25.41 28.03 36.66
N ASN A 49 -25.81 27.22 37.64
CA ASN A 49 -25.49 27.40 39.06
C ASN A 49 -24.14 26.77 39.45
N CYS A 50 -23.58 25.89 38.61
CA CYS A 50 -22.27 25.27 38.81
C CYS A 50 -21.19 26.02 38.05
N ASP A 51 -19.96 25.99 38.59
CA ASP A 51 -18.80 26.59 37.93
C ASP A 51 -18.53 25.94 36.56
N MET A 52 -17.98 26.73 35.62
CA MET A 52 -17.74 26.29 34.25
C MET A 52 -16.82 25.06 34.19
N ALA A 53 -15.82 24.97 35.07
CA ALA A 53 -14.92 23.82 35.10
C ALA A 53 -15.66 22.53 35.49
N VAL A 54 -16.54 22.60 36.50
CA VAL A 54 -17.36 21.46 36.93
C VAL A 54 -18.31 21.03 35.82
N ARG A 55 -18.94 21.99 35.12
CA ARG A 55 -19.81 21.71 33.98
C ARG A 55 -19.06 21.09 32.81
N GLN A 56 -17.81 21.48 32.59
CA GLN A 56 -16.95 20.90 31.56
C GLN A 56 -16.62 19.45 31.88
N VAL A 57 -16.19 19.13 33.10
CA VAL A 57 -15.94 17.73 33.52
C VAL A 57 -17.22 16.90 33.42
N ALA A 58 -18.36 17.43 33.89
CA ALA A 58 -19.65 16.76 33.74
C ALA A 58 -19.96 16.42 32.27
N SER A 59 -19.69 17.35 31.34
CA SER A 59 -19.92 17.15 29.91
C SER A 59 -18.97 16.12 29.28
N ILE A 60 -17.73 16.02 29.77
CA ILE A 60 -16.77 15.01 29.33
C ILE A 60 -17.17 13.63 29.85
N SER A 61 -17.51 13.52 31.14
CA SER A 61 -18.01 12.26 31.73
C SER A 61 -19.30 11.79 31.05
N PHE A 62 -20.22 12.72 30.75
CA PHE A 62 -21.45 12.44 30.01
C PHE A 62 -21.16 11.90 28.61
N LYS A 63 -20.24 12.53 27.86
CA LYS A 63 -19.80 12.07 26.55
C LYS A 63 -19.19 10.67 26.60
N ASN A 64 -18.21 10.45 27.47
CA ASN A 64 -17.51 9.18 27.57
C ASN A 64 -18.46 8.04 27.95
N PHE A 65 -19.43 8.31 28.84
CA PHE A 65 -20.44 7.34 29.22
C PHE A 65 -21.40 6.99 28.07
N ILE A 66 -21.85 7.98 27.29
CA ILE A 66 -22.71 7.74 26.12
C ILE A 66 -21.95 6.98 25.04
N ALA A 67 -20.72 7.39 24.73
CA ALA A 67 -19.89 6.72 23.73
C ALA A 67 -19.72 5.22 24.04
N LYS A 68 -19.50 4.87 25.31
CA LYS A 68 -19.29 3.49 25.74
C LYS A 68 -20.57 2.68 25.94
N ASN A 69 -21.69 3.28 26.32
CA ASN A 69 -22.84 2.53 26.85
C ASN A 69 -24.16 2.77 26.10
N TRP A 70 -24.21 3.65 25.09
CA TRP A 70 -25.46 3.97 24.41
C TRP A 70 -26.01 2.82 23.57
N ALA A 71 -25.17 2.13 22.79
CA ALA A 71 -25.53 0.92 22.05
C ALA A 71 -24.83 -0.31 22.66
N PRO A 72 -25.47 -1.51 22.65
CA PRO A 72 -24.80 -2.76 23.00
C PRO A 72 -23.69 -3.07 21.98
N HIS A 73 -22.57 -3.66 22.41
CA HIS A 73 -21.48 -4.03 21.48
C HIS A 73 -21.83 -5.28 20.69
N ASP A 74 -22.53 -6.24 21.33
CA ASP A 74 -22.91 -7.51 20.72
C ASP A 74 -24.43 -7.72 20.63
N PRO A 75 -24.92 -8.44 19.60
CA PRO A 75 -26.31 -8.85 19.48
C PRO A 75 -26.71 -9.82 20.61
N GLY A 76 -27.12 -9.29 21.77
CA GLY A 76 -27.53 -10.08 22.94
C GLY A 76 -27.17 -9.47 24.30
N GLU A 77 -26.29 -8.46 24.34
CA GLU A 77 -25.92 -7.78 25.58
C GLU A 77 -27.09 -6.90 26.08
N GLN A 78 -27.38 -6.95 27.39
CA GLN A 78 -28.40 -6.07 27.99
C GLN A 78 -27.88 -4.63 28.04
N SER A 79 -28.71 -3.67 27.61
CA SER A 79 -28.34 -2.26 27.64
C SER A 79 -28.03 -1.80 29.07
N LYS A 80 -26.83 -1.24 29.27
CA LYS A 80 -26.35 -0.70 30.55
C LYS A 80 -27.06 0.58 30.98
N ILE A 81 -27.84 1.19 30.08
CA ILE A 81 -28.61 2.42 30.34
C ILE A 81 -30.10 2.07 30.35
N LEU A 82 -30.81 2.56 31.37
CA LEU A 82 -32.26 2.39 31.48
C LEU A 82 -32.97 3.08 30.30
N PRO A 83 -33.99 2.43 29.68
CA PRO A 83 -34.76 3.02 28.58
C PRO A 83 -35.38 4.38 28.93
N ASP A 84 -35.86 4.55 30.17
CA ASP A 84 -36.43 5.82 30.65
C ASP A 84 -35.39 6.95 30.68
N ASP A 85 -34.16 6.66 31.12
CA ASP A 85 -33.07 7.62 31.12
C ASP A 85 -32.67 8.01 29.68
N LYS A 86 -32.68 7.05 28.74
CA LYS A 86 -32.45 7.33 27.31
C LYS A 86 -33.51 8.28 26.73
N GLU A 87 -34.79 8.04 27.01
CA GLU A 87 -35.89 8.88 26.54
C GLU A 87 -35.77 10.31 27.10
N VAL A 88 -35.49 10.45 28.40
CA VAL A 88 -35.28 11.76 29.03
C VAL A 88 -34.11 12.50 28.37
N VAL A 89 -32.98 11.82 28.11
CA VAL A 89 -31.85 12.42 27.41
C VAL A 89 -32.25 12.86 26.00
N ARG A 90 -32.90 12.00 25.21
CA ARG A 90 -33.36 12.33 23.84
C ARG A 90 -34.26 13.57 23.81
N GLN A 91 -35.22 13.68 24.71
CA GLN A 91 -36.16 14.81 24.76
C GLN A 91 -35.49 16.13 25.13
N ASN A 92 -34.46 16.10 25.97
CA ASN A 92 -33.88 17.30 26.56
C ASN A 92 -32.61 17.80 25.85
N ILE A 93 -31.79 16.89 25.32
CA ILE A 93 -30.49 17.24 24.72
C ILE A 93 -30.62 18.21 23.54
N LEU A 94 -31.69 18.06 22.74
CA LEU A 94 -31.97 18.93 21.58
C LEU A 94 -32.26 20.38 21.98
N ASN A 95 -32.93 20.59 23.11
CA ASN A 95 -33.29 21.95 23.57
C ASN A 95 -32.07 22.67 24.17
N PHE A 96 -31.18 21.91 24.83
CA PHE A 96 -30.06 22.48 25.57
C PHE A 96 -28.81 22.71 24.73
N VAL A 97 -28.61 21.98 23.63
CA VAL A 97 -27.43 22.16 22.75
C VAL A 97 -27.33 23.60 22.21
N ALA A 98 -28.46 24.26 21.97
CA ALA A 98 -28.52 25.65 21.51
C ALA A 98 -28.21 26.66 22.63
N GLN A 99 -28.47 26.31 23.89
CA GLN A 99 -28.43 27.22 25.05
C GLN A 99 -27.09 27.20 25.78
N VAL A 100 -26.33 26.10 25.69
CA VAL A 100 -25.04 25.97 26.38
C VAL A 100 -23.91 26.72 25.65
N PRO A 101 -22.84 27.16 26.35
CA PRO A 101 -21.65 27.77 25.75
C PRO A 101 -20.92 26.84 24.75
N PRO A 102 -20.08 27.39 23.83
CA PRO A 102 -19.40 26.62 22.79
C PRO A 102 -18.61 25.40 23.28
N LEU A 103 -17.90 25.51 24.40
CA LEU A 103 -17.12 24.40 24.98
C LEU A 103 -18.01 23.20 25.35
N LEU A 104 -19.14 23.46 26.00
CA LEU A 104 -20.11 22.43 26.40
C LEU A 104 -20.90 21.92 25.20
N ARG A 105 -21.21 22.81 24.24
CA ARG A 105 -21.90 22.47 23.00
C ARG A 105 -21.11 21.47 22.16
N ALA A 106 -19.79 21.59 22.11
CA ALA A 106 -18.94 20.63 21.42
C ALA A 106 -19.08 19.21 22.02
N GLN A 107 -19.07 19.09 23.36
CA GLN A 107 -19.25 17.80 24.03
C GLN A 107 -20.66 17.23 23.84
N LEU A 108 -21.72 18.05 24.00
CA LEU A 108 -23.10 17.63 23.75
C LEU A 108 -23.33 17.28 22.27
N GLY A 109 -22.64 17.94 21.35
CA GLY A 109 -22.66 17.63 19.92
C GLY A 109 -22.12 16.24 19.61
N GLU A 110 -21.03 15.82 20.27
CA GLU A 110 -20.51 14.46 20.11
C GLU A 110 -21.46 13.42 20.72
N CYS A 111 -22.09 13.73 21.87
CA CYS A 111 -23.13 12.88 22.44
C CYS A 111 -24.30 12.71 21.46
N LEU A 112 -24.80 13.82 20.91
CA LEU A 112 -25.85 13.81 19.89
C LEU A 112 -25.45 12.99 18.68
N LYS A 113 -24.19 13.06 18.24
CA LYS A 113 -23.69 12.24 17.14
C LYS A 113 -23.83 10.76 17.47
N THR A 114 -23.34 10.29 18.62
CA THR A 114 -23.49 8.88 19.04
C THR A 114 -24.95 8.45 19.08
N ILE A 115 -25.82 9.26 19.71
CA ILE A 115 -27.26 8.96 19.83
C ILE A 115 -27.92 8.87 18.45
N VAL A 116 -27.65 9.83 17.56
CA VAL A 116 -28.23 9.84 16.20
C VAL A 116 -27.72 8.67 15.36
N HIS A 117 -26.47 8.24 15.54
CA HIS A 117 -25.94 7.07 14.82
C HIS A 117 -26.62 5.78 15.26
N ALA A 118 -26.90 5.62 16.55
CA ALA A 118 -27.55 4.43 17.09
C ALA A 118 -29.09 4.40 16.87
N ASP A 119 -29.77 5.54 17.07
CA ASP A 119 -31.22 5.52 17.28
C ASP A 119 -32.05 6.01 16.07
N TYR A 120 -31.48 6.77 15.12
CA TYR A 120 -32.23 7.31 13.98
C TYR A 120 -32.08 6.42 12.72
N PRO A 121 -33.11 6.16 11.91
CA PRO A 121 -34.47 6.68 12.00
C PRO A 121 -35.44 5.85 12.86
N GLU A 122 -35.14 4.59 13.16
CA GLU A 122 -36.13 3.63 13.68
C GLU A 122 -36.56 3.91 15.13
N GLN A 123 -35.60 4.20 16.01
CA GLN A 123 -35.85 4.40 17.45
C GLN A 123 -36.11 5.88 17.79
N TRP A 124 -35.77 6.82 16.90
CA TRP A 124 -35.99 8.25 17.10
C TRP A 124 -36.62 8.99 15.90
N PRO A 125 -37.84 8.60 15.46
CA PRO A 125 -38.49 9.17 14.28
C PRO A 125 -38.90 10.65 14.45
N THR A 126 -39.09 11.11 15.69
CA THR A 126 -39.52 12.50 15.99
C THR A 126 -38.42 13.53 15.79
N LEU A 127 -37.16 13.12 15.64
CA LEU A 127 -36.01 14.01 15.48
C LEU A 127 -36.15 14.94 14.28
N LEU A 128 -36.53 14.41 13.11
CA LEU A 128 -36.67 15.20 11.89
C LEU A 128 -37.80 16.22 12.01
N HIS A 129 -38.91 15.85 12.67
CA HIS A 129 -40.01 16.78 12.94
C HIS A 129 -39.56 17.94 13.84
N TRP A 130 -38.76 17.65 14.88
CA TRP A 130 -38.18 18.70 15.74
C TRP A 130 -37.27 19.63 14.94
N VAL A 131 -36.41 19.11 14.06
CA VAL A 131 -35.55 19.92 13.18
C VAL A 131 -36.40 20.81 12.27
N LYS A 132 -37.40 20.25 11.58
CA LYS A 132 -38.28 21.00 10.67
C LYS A 132 -38.99 22.15 11.39
N HIS A 133 -39.52 21.90 12.59
CA HIS A 133 -40.21 22.91 13.38
C HIS A 133 -39.25 24.06 13.79
N ASN A 134 -38.07 23.72 14.34
CA ASN A 134 -37.13 24.71 14.85
C ASN A 134 -36.36 25.47 13.76
N LEU A 135 -36.33 24.98 12.51
CA LEU A 135 -35.85 25.76 11.36
C LEU A 135 -36.77 26.96 11.04
N GLN A 136 -38.06 26.90 11.41
CA GLN A 136 -39.03 27.96 11.16
C GLN A 136 -39.17 28.95 12.34
N ASP A 137 -38.66 28.59 13.52
CA ASP A 137 -38.81 29.33 14.77
C ASP A 137 -37.49 30.01 15.22
N GLN A 138 -37.40 30.48 16.46
CA GLN A 138 -36.26 31.24 16.99
C GLN A 138 -34.97 30.42 17.23
N GLN A 139 -35.01 29.09 17.18
CA GLN A 139 -33.85 28.21 17.45
C GLN A 139 -33.11 27.73 16.19
N VAL A 140 -33.03 28.58 15.15
CA VAL A 140 -32.43 28.23 13.84
C VAL A 140 -31.03 27.63 13.96
N TYR A 141 -30.16 28.20 14.80
CA TYR A 141 -28.80 27.68 14.99
C TYR A 141 -28.78 26.24 15.53
N GLY A 142 -29.60 25.95 16.55
CA GLY A 142 -29.73 24.61 17.13
C GLY A 142 -30.24 23.59 16.11
N ALA A 143 -31.27 23.97 15.34
CA ALA A 143 -31.81 23.13 14.28
C ALA A 143 -30.78 22.84 13.18
N LEU A 144 -30.03 23.84 12.72
CA LEU A 144 -28.94 23.64 11.75
C LEU A 144 -27.81 22.76 12.30
N PHE A 145 -27.47 22.92 13.58
CA PHE A 145 -26.44 22.10 14.22
C PHE A 145 -26.83 20.62 14.27
N VAL A 146 -28.07 20.33 14.71
CA VAL A 146 -28.61 18.95 14.74
C VAL A 146 -28.76 18.39 13.33
N LEU A 147 -29.26 19.20 12.37
CA LEU A 147 -29.38 18.78 10.98
C LEU A 147 -28.02 18.45 10.36
N ARG A 148 -26.96 19.21 10.69
CA ARG A 148 -25.60 18.90 10.24
C ARG A 148 -25.13 17.55 10.75
N ILE A 149 -25.40 17.20 12.01
CA ILE A 149 -25.06 15.88 12.56
C ILE A 149 -25.84 14.79 11.81
N LEU A 150 -27.13 15.01 11.60
CA LEU A 150 -28.02 14.08 10.91
C LEU A 150 -27.59 13.84 9.46
N SER A 151 -27.29 14.89 8.70
CA SER A 151 -26.79 14.77 7.32
C SER A 151 -25.42 14.11 7.24
N ARG A 152 -24.54 14.35 8.22
CA ARG A 152 -23.19 13.75 8.26
C ARG A 152 -23.22 12.24 8.51
N LYS A 153 -24.20 11.72 9.27
CA LYS A 153 -24.39 10.27 9.52
C LYS A 153 -24.37 9.46 8.21
N TYR A 154 -24.98 10.02 7.17
CA TYR A 154 -25.17 9.34 5.90
C TYR A 154 -24.16 9.77 4.83
N GLU A 155 -23.17 10.60 5.17
CA GLU A 155 -22.23 11.17 4.19
C GLU A 155 -21.48 10.09 3.39
N PHE A 156 -21.09 8.99 4.06
CA PHE A 156 -20.30 7.87 3.51
C PHE A 156 -21.07 6.54 3.45
N LYS A 157 -22.40 6.56 3.55
CA LYS A 157 -23.22 5.34 3.52
C LYS A 157 -23.56 4.90 2.09
N SER A 158 -23.76 3.60 1.88
CA SER A 158 -24.18 3.03 0.58
C SER A 158 -25.56 3.53 0.16
N ASP A 159 -25.90 3.40 -1.12
CA ASP A 159 -27.15 3.95 -1.68
C ASP A 159 -28.41 3.42 -0.97
N GLU A 160 -28.41 2.15 -0.56
CA GLU A 160 -29.52 1.53 0.19
C GLU A 160 -29.68 2.16 1.60
N GLU A 161 -28.57 2.41 2.29
CA GLU A 161 -28.57 3.05 3.61
C GLU A 161 -28.81 4.56 3.55
N ARG A 162 -28.71 5.18 2.36
CA ARG A 162 -28.95 6.62 2.14
C ARG A 162 -30.42 6.99 1.94
N VAL A 163 -31.34 6.02 1.84
CA VAL A 163 -32.79 6.29 1.69
C VAL A 163 -33.32 7.34 2.69
N PRO A 164 -32.97 7.32 3.99
CA PRO A 164 -33.42 8.34 4.94
C PRO A 164 -32.96 9.77 4.61
N VAL A 165 -31.83 9.95 3.91
CA VAL A 165 -31.32 11.27 3.51
C VAL A 165 -32.25 11.94 2.51
N HIS A 166 -32.84 11.18 1.58
CA HIS A 166 -33.77 11.75 0.60
C HIS A 166 -34.96 12.39 1.31
N HIS A 167 -35.53 11.72 2.30
CA HIS A 167 -36.62 12.26 3.11
C HIS A 167 -36.18 13.48 3.95
N ILE A 168 -34.98 13.45 4.53
CA ILE A 168 -34.42 14.61 5.24
C ILE A 168 -34.30 15.82 4.30
N VAL A 169 -33.79 15.61 3.09
CA VAL A 169 -33.60 16.66 2.08
C VAL A 169 -34.95 17.25 1.67
N GLU A 170 -35.91 16.40 1.31
CA GLU A 170 -37.26 16.82 0.89
C GLU A 170 -37.95 17.74 1.91
N GLU A 171 -37.84 17.40 3.20
CA GLU A 171 -38.49 18.14 4.29
C GLU A 171 -37.74 19.41 4.72
N THR A 172 -36.41 19.44 4.59
CA THR A 172 -35.58 20.52 5.17
C THR A 172 -35.05 21.53 4.14
N PHE A 173 -34.71 21.11 2.91
CA PHE A 173 -34.04 21.99 1.93
C PHE A 173 -34.85 23.23 1.52
N PRO A 174 -36.18 23.18 1.35
CA PRO A 174 -36.97 24.38 1.08
C PRO A 174 -36.83 25.45 2.18
N HIS A 175 -36.75 25.02 3.43
CA HIS A 175 -36.56 25.91 4.59
C HIS A 175 -35.13 26.46 4.61
N LEU A 176 -34.13 25.61 4.38
CA LEU A 176 -32.72 26.03 4.30
C LEU A 176 -32.50 27.06 3.20
N LEU A 177 -33.11 26.87 2.03
CA LEU A 177 -33.01 27.78 0.90
C LEU A 177 -33.58 29.17 1.25
N ASN A 178 -34.74 29.22 1.92
CA ASN A 178 -35.35 30.48 2.36
C ASN A 178 -34.48 31.19 3.42
N ILE A 179 -33.96 30.45 4.40
CA ILE A 179 -33.03 30.98 5.41
C ILE A 179 -31.78 31.53 4.73
N PHE A 180 -31.17 30.75 3.83
CA PHE A 180 -29.95 31.16 3.14
C PHE A 180 -30.18 32.44 2.33
N ASN A 181 -31.27 32.53 1.57
CA ASN A 181 -31.61 33.74 0.82
C ASN A 181 -31.77 34.98 1.72
N ARG A 182 -32.42 34.84 2.89
CA ARG A 182 -32.56 35.94 3.87
C ARG A 182 -31.21 36.37 4.43
N LEU A 183 -30.34 35.41 4.78
CA LEU A 183 -29.01 35.70 5.36
C LEU A 183 -28.09 36.39 4.34
N VAL A 184 -28.16 35.99 3.07
CA VAL A 184 -27.34 36.57 1.99
C VAL A 184 -27.69 38.04 1.74
N GLN A 185 -28.96 38.44 1.89
CA GLN A 185 -29.44 39.81 1.66
C GLN A 185 -29.02 40.81 2.76
N ILE A 186 -28.46 40.34 3.88
CA ILE A 186 -27.99 41.22 4.96
C ILE A 186 -26.76 42.01 4.49
N VAL A 187 -26.85 43.34 4.48
CA VAL A 187 -25.81 44.24 3.96
C VAL A 187 -24.54 44.22 4.84
N ASN A 188 -24.69 44.31 6.16
CA ASN A 188 -23.60 44.27 7.15
C ASN A 188 -23.76 43.06 8.10
N PRO A 189 -23.35 41.86 7.67
CA PRO A 189 -23.63 40.64 8.41
C PRO A 189 -22.56 40.38 9.48
N SER A 190 -22.99 39.95 10.67
CA SER A 190 -22.10 39.56 11.75
C SER A 190 -21.38 38.24 11.45
N ILE A 191 -20.39 37.87 12.27
CA ILE A 191 -19.71 36.57 12.19
C ILE A 191 -20.70 35.41 12.40
N GLU A 192 -21.72 35.61 13.24
CA GLU A 192 -22.76 34.61 13.50
C GLU A 192 -23.54 34.26 12.23
N VAL A 193 -23.79 35.25 11.35
CA VAL A 193 -24.40 35.01 10.03
C VAL A 193 -23.50 34.12 9.17
N ALA A 194 -22.19 34.35 9.20
CA ALA A 194 -21.22 33.50 8.49
C ALA A 194 -21.26 32.06 9.01
N ASP A 195 -21.40 31.88 10.33
CA ASP A 195 -21.50 30.55 10.93
C ASP A 195 -22.78 29.81 10.54
N LEU A 196 -23.91 30.50 10.45
CA LEU A 196 -25.17 29.94 9.95
C LEU A 196 -25.06 29.53 8.47
N ILE A 197 -24.55 30.41 7.61
CA ILE A 197 -24.34 30.09 6.18
C ILE A 197 -23.39 28.92 6.03
N LYS A 198 -22.29 28.90 6.80
CA LYS A 198 -21.32 27.80 6.82
C LYS A 198 -21.99 26.47 7.18
N LEU A 199 -22.89 26.45 8.18
CA LEU A 199 -23.64 25.24 8.53
C LEU A 199 -24.56 24.80 7.37
N ILE A 200 -25.25 25.73 6.71
CA ILE A 200 -26.08 25.43 5.54
C ILE A 200 -25.25 24.83 4.41
N CYS A 201 -24.11 25.44 4.06
CA CYS A 201 -23.21 24.91 3.03
C CYS A 201 -22.71 23.50 3.40
N LYS A 202 -22.34 23.27 4.66
CA LYS A 202 -21.95 21.95 5.14
C LYS A 202 -23.09 20.92 5.06
N ILE A 203 -24.32 21.29 5.44
CA ILE A 203 -25.48 20.39 5.32
C ILE A 203 -25.67 20.00 3.84
N PHE A 204 -25.66 20.99 2.95
CA PHE A 204 -25.75 20.76 1.51
C PHE A 204 -24.65 19.81 1.02
N TRP A 205 -23.41 20.03 1.44
CA TRP A 205 -22.26 19.18 1.13
C TRP A 205 -22.48 17.71 1.50
N SER A 206 -22.82 17.41 2.75
CA SER A 206 -23.01 16.00 3.17
C SER A 206 -24.16 15.34 2.44
N SER A 207 -25.22 16.09 2.11
CA SER A 207 -26.35 15.58 1.34
C SER A 207 -25.97 15.20 -0.10
N ILE A 208 -24.99 15.87 -0.71
CA ILE A 208 -24.56 15.62 -2.10
C ILE A 208 -23.24 14.85 -2.24
N TYR A 209 -22.63 14.38 -1.14
CA TYR A 209 -21.25 13.89 -1.16
C TYR A 209 -21.00 12.71 -2.12
N LEU A 210 -21.89 11.71 -2.07
CA LEU A 210 -21.90 10.52 -2.94
C LEU A 210 -22.83 10.67 -4.14
N GLU A 211 -24.05 11.12 -3.91
CA GLU A 211 -25.10 11.25 -4.93
C GLU A 211 -25.90 12.55 -4.74
N VAL A 212 -26.43 13.08 -5.83
CA VAL A 212 -27.33 14.25 -5.82
C VAL A 212 -28.75 13.80 -5.45
N PRO A 213 -29.35 14.32 -4.35
CA PRO A 213 -30.73 13.99 -3.99
C PRO A 213 -31.73 14.35 -5.09
N LYS A 214 -32.77 13.53 -5.27
CA LYS A 214 -33.76 13.66 -6.35
C LYS A 214 -34.41 15.04 -6.46
N GLN A 215 -34.64 15.70 -5.32
CA GLN A 215 -35.21 17.05 -5.28
C GLN A 215 -34.34 18.09 -6.01
N LEU A 216 -33.02 17.90 -6.06
CA LEU A 216 -32.08 18.77 -6.75
C LEU A 216 -32.02 18.52 -8.27
N PHE A 217 -32.68 17.47 -8.79
CA PHE A 217 -32.85 17.32 -10.24
C PHE A 217 -33.89 18.30 -10.81
N ASP A 218 -34.76 18.88 -9.97
CA ASP A 218 -35.66 19.96 -10.41
C ASP A 218 -34.81 21.19 -10.79
N PRO A 219 -34.84 21.63 -12.07
CA PRO A 219 -34.04 22.76 -12.53
C PRO A 219 -34.31 24.06 -11.77
N ASN A 220 -35.54 24.28 -11.29
CA ASN A 220 -35.91 25.50 -10.57
C ASN A 220 -35.31 25.52 -9.17
N VAL A 221 -35.40 24.39 -8.45
CA VAL A 221 -34.84 24.23 -7.10
C VAL A 221 -33.31 24.35 -7.17
N PHE A 222 -32.69 23.65 -8.12
CA PHE A 222 -31.25 23.69 -8.32
C PHE A 222 -30.76 25.11 -8.68
N ASN A 223 -31.44 25.79 -9.60
CA ASN A 223 -31.09 27.16 -9.98
C ASN A 223 -31.12 28.12 -8.79
N ALA A 224 -32.10 28.00 -7.89
CA ALA A 224 -32.18 28.84 -6.71
C ALA A 224 -30.96 28.68 -5.78
N TRP A 225 -30.50 27.44 -5.56
CA TRP A 225 -29.27 27.18 -4.80
C TRP A 225 -28.03 27.74 -5.51
N MET A 226 -27.91 27.52 -6.82
CA MET A 226 -26.77 28.00 -7.60
C MET A 226 -26.63 29.53 -7.57
N ILE A 227 -27.75 30.26 -7.67
CA ILE A 227 -27.73 31.73 -7.59
C ILE A 227 -27.19 32.19 -6.23
N LEU A 228 -27.58 31.55 -5.13
CA LEU A 228 -27.08 31.92 -3.80
C LEU A 228 -25.59 31.61 -3.64
N PHE A 229 -25.12 30.47 -4.14
CA PHE A 229 -23.69 30.14 -4.13
C PHE A 229 -22.86 31.13 -4.95
N LEU A 230 -23.31 31.49 -6.15
CA LEU A 230 -22.64 32.48 -7.00
C LEU A 230 -22.64 33.87 -6.32
N ASN A 231 -23.74 34.29 -5.71
CA ASN A 231 -23.81 35.55 -4.96
C ASN A 231 -22.78 35.60 -3.82
N ILE A 232 -22.62 34.50 -3.07
CA ILE A 232 -21.60 34.39 -2.01
C ILE A 232 -20.17 34.48 -2.57
N LEU A 233 -19.91 33.93 -3.76
CA LEU A 233 -18.61 34.05 -4.41
C LEU A 233 -18.32 35.48 -4.86
N GLU A 234 -19.28 36.16 -5.46
CA GLU A 234 -19.13 37.54 -5.94
C GLU A 234 -19.05 38.57 -4.80
N ARG A 235 -19.70 38.28 -3.67
CA ARG A 235 -19.74 39.18 -2.51
C ARG A 235 -18.33 39.38 -1.92
N PRO A 236 -17.88 40.62 -1.65
CA PRO A 236 -16.62 40.87 -0.96
C PRO A 236 -16.67 40.41 0.50
N VAL A 237 -15.54 39.95 1.03
CA VAL A 237 -15.43 39.54 2.44
C VAL A 237 -15.49 40.78 3.33
N PRO A 238 -16.35 40.83 4.37
CA PRO A 238 -16.35 41.93 5.33
C PRO A 238 -15.01 42.07 6.05
N VAL A 239 -14.46 43.28 6.06
CA VAL A 239 -13.15 43.62 6.67
C VAL A 239 -13.30 43.99 8.15
N GLU A 240 -14.48 44.43 8.57
CA GLU A 240 -14.76 44.80 9.97
C GLU A 240 -14.65 43.58 10.89
N GLY A 241 -13.73 43.66 11.86
CA GLY A 241 -13.45 42.61 12.85
C GLY A 241 -12.44 41.55 12.41
N GLN A 242 -11.95 41.59 11.17
CA GLN A 242 -10.99 40.60 10.66
C GLN A 242 -9.66 40.66 11.44
N PRO A 243 -9.09 39.51 11.86
CA PRO A 243 -7.80 39.46 12.54
C PRO A 243 -6.67 40.08 11.72
N ALA A 244 -5.75 40.79 12.38
CA ALA A 244 -4.57 41.35 11.71
C ALA A 244 -3.58 40.25 11.29
N ASP A 245 -3.52 39.14 12.02
CA ASP A 245 -2.64 38.00 11.75
C ASP A 245 -3.17 37.13 10.59
N PRO A 246 -2.40 36.91 9.51
CA PRO A 246 -2.74 36.02 8.40
C PRO A 246 -3.15 34.60 8.80
N GLU A 247 -2.58 34.02 9.85
CA GLU A 247 -2.93 32.67 10.30
C GLU A 247 -4.32 32.64 10.93
N LEU A 248 -4.61 33.62 11.79
CA LEU A 248 -5.95 33.79 12.37
C LEU A 248 -6.99 34.17 11.30
N ARG A 249 -6.60 34.85 10.21
CA ARG A 249 -7.49 35.17 9.08
C ARG A 249 -7.98 33.92 8.36
N LYS A 250 -7.18 32.86 8.24
CA LYS A 250 -7.61 31.58 7.63
C LYS A 250 -8.83 31.00 8.36
N SER A 251 -8.90 31.23 9.67
CA SER A 251 -9.96 30.71 10.55
C SER A 251 -11.26 31.55 10.55
N TRP A 252 -11.25 32.72 9.90
CA TRP A 252 -12.38 33.65 9.88
C TRP A 252 -13.62 33.06 9.22
N GLY A 253 -14.81 33.31 9.80
CA GLY A 253 -16.07 32.69 9.38
C GLY A 253 -16.40 32.89 7.91
N TRP A 254 -16.14 34.09 7.35
CA TRP A 254 -16.45 34.41 5.96
C TRP A 254 -15.54 33.73 4.94
N TRP A 255 -14.25 33.54 5.26
CA TRP A 255 -13.35 32.76 4.43
C TRP A 255 -13.72 31.28 4.43
N LYS A 256 -14.18 30.76 5.59
CA LYS A 256 -14.74 29.41 5.68
C LYS A 256 -15.99 29.24 4.82
N VAL A 257 -16.89 30.24 4.77
CA VAL A 257 -18.06 30.21 3.89
C VAL A 257 -17.65 30.12 2.42
N LYS A 258 -16.76 31.01 1.95
CA LYS A 258 -16.26 30.95 0.56
C LYS A 258 -15.59 29.61 0.25
N LYS A 259 -14.75 29.10 1.16
CA LYS A 259 -14.12 27.77 1.02
C LYS A 259 -15.15 26.67 0.78
N TRP A 260 -16.17 26.57 1.63
CA TRP A 260 -17.21 25.54 1.49
C TRP A 260 -18.04 25.72 0.21
N THR A 261 -18.33 26.96 -0.19
CA THR A 261 -19.01 27.24 -1.45
C THR A 261 -18.18 26.76 -2.65
N VAL A 262 -16.89 27.10 -2.73
CA VAL A 262 -16.00 26.61 -3.80
C VAL A 262 -15.91 25.09 -3.77
N HIS A 263 -15.80 24.47 -2.59
CA HIS A 263 -15.75 23.02 -2.42
C HIS A 263 -16.98 22.31 -3.01
N ILE A 264 -18.18 22.83 -2.72
CA ILE A 264 -19.45 22.32 -3.27
C ILE A 264 -19.46 22.44 -4.80
N LEU A 265 -19.08 23.62 -5.34
CA LEU A 265 -19.09 23.88 -6.77
C LEU A 265 -18.07 23.01 -7.53
N ASN A 266 -16.90 22.78 -6.95
CA ASN A 266 -15.89 21.87 -7.48
C ASN A 266 -16.43 20.44 -7.57
N ARG A 267 -17.03 19.92 -6.49
CA ARG A 267 -17.60 18.56 -6.47
C ARG A 267 -18.74 18.41 -7.46
N LEU A 268 -19.62 19.42 -7.55
CA LEU A 268 -20.67 19.48 -8.57
C LEU A 268 -20.08 19.43 -9.99
N TYR A 269 -18.93 20.05 -10.23
CA TYR A 269 -18.30 20.08 -11.54
C TYR A 269 -17.50 18.81 -11.90
N THR A 270 -16.70 18.28 -10.97
CA THR A 270 -15.80 17.14 -11.22
C THR A 270 -16.53 15.81 -11.17
N ARG A 271 -17.46 15.62 -10.22
CA ARG A 271 -18.19 14.36 -10.07
C ARG A 271 -19.49 14.35 -10.86
N PHE A 272 -20.38 15.30 -10.58
CA PHE A 272 -21.76 15.30 -11.12
C PHE A 272 -21.92 16.02 -12.46
N GLY A 273 -20.98 16.90 -12.77
CA GLY A 273 -20.96 17.69 -13.99
C GLY A 273 -20.26 16.97 -15.14
N ASP A 274 -19.55 15.86 -14.92
CA ASP A 274 -18.88 15.12 -15.98
C ASP A 274 -19.77 14.07 -16.63
N VAL A 275 -20.14 14.27 -17.90
CA VAL A 275 -21.04 13.37 -18.62
C VAL A 275 -20.47 11.96 -18.77
N LYS A 276 -19.13 11.79 -18.72
CA LYS A 276 -18.48 10.48 -18.84
C LYS A 276 -18.66 9.62 -17.59
N LEU A 277 -18.71 10.25 -16.41
CA LEU A 277 -18.79 9.56 -15.12
C LEU A 277 -20.24 9.30 -14.66
N GLN A 278 -21.25 9.69 -15.45
CA GLN A 278 -22.65 9.65 -15.03
C GLN A 278 -23.44 8.53 -15.71
N ASN A 279 -24.27 7.85 -14.89
CA ASN A 279 -25.28 6.90 -15.32
C ASN A 279 -26.28 7.53 -16.30
N PRO A 280 -26.95 6.75 -17.17
CA PRO A 280 -27.87 7.26 -18.18
C PRO A 280 -28.92 8.25 -17.64
N ASP A 281 -29.44 7.99 -16.44
CA ASP A 281 -30.46 8.79 -15.78
C ASP A 281 -29.94 10.18 -15.33
N ASN A 282 -28.66 10.28 -14.98
CA ASN A 282 -28.03 11.50 -14.46
C ASN A 282 -27.34 12.34 -15.55
N LYS A 283 -27.20 11.82 -16.78
CA LYS A 283 -26.57 12.54 -17.90
C LYS A 283 -27.29 13.85 -18.25
N ALA A 284 -28.62 13.88 -18.15
CA ALA A 284 -29.40 15.09 -18.43
C ALA A 284 -29.06 16.24 -17.46
N PHE A 285 -28.86 15.92 -16.17
CA PHE A 285 -28.44 16.88 -15.16
C PHE A 285 -27.03 17.42 -15.44
N ALA A 286 -26.08 16.52 -15.75
CA ALA A 286 -24.70 16.91 -16.07
C ALA A 286 -24.63 17.89 -17.26
N GLN A 287 -25.38 17.62 -18.33
CA GLN A 287 -25.46 18.51 -19.50
C GLN A 287 -26.06 19.88 -19.15
N MET A 288 -27.14 19.89 -18.35
CA MET A 288 -27.76 21.12 -17.88
C MET A 288 -26.79 21.94 -17.01
N PHE A 289 -26.05 21.29 -16.11
CA PHE A 289 -25.06 21.92 -15.24
C PHE A 289 -23.93 22.57 -16.04
N GLN A 290 -23.34 21.82 -16.98
CA GLN A 290 -22.25 22.31 -17.84
C GLN A 290 -22.69 23.51 -18.68
N LYS A 291 -23.90 23.46 -19.26
CA LYS A 291 -24.40 24.51 -20.16
C LYS A 291 -24.72 25.82 -19.42
N ASN A 292 -25.30 25.73 -18.22
CA ASN A 292 -25.91 26.89 -17.56
C ASN A 292 -25.05 27.52 -16.44
N TYR A 293 -24.20 26.72 -15.78
CA TYR A 293 -23.48 27.18 -14.57
C TYR A 293 -21.96 27.10 -14.66
N ALA A 294 -21.40 26.09 -15.33
CA ALA A 294 -19.94 25.87 -15.33
C ALA A 294 -19.14 27.10 -15.80
N GLY A 295 -19.61 27.80 -16.84
CA GLY A 295 -19.00 29.05 -17.32
C GLY A 295 -19.11 30.23 -16.34
N LYS A 296 -20.25 30.35 -15.62
CA LYS A 296 -20.44 31.41 -14.61
C LYS A 296 -19.57 31.19 -13.38
N ILE A 297 -19.42 29.92 -12.96
CA ILE A 297 -18.52 29.54 -11.86
C ILE A 297 -17.08 29.86 -12.24
N LEU A 298 -16.67 29.53 -13.47
CA LEU A 298 -15.35 29.85 -14.01
C LEU A 298 -15.07 31.36 -13.93
N GLU A 299 -16.03 32.20 -14.35
CA GLU A 299 -15.88 33.66 -14.27
C GLU A 299 -15.74 34.16 -12.83
N CYS A 300 -16.53 33.64 -11.89
CA CYS A 300 -16.43 33.99 -10.47
C CYS A 300 -15.07 33.60 -9.88
N HIS A 301 -14.59 32.40 -10.21
CA HIS A 301 -13.28 31.91 -9.78
C HIS A 301 -12.13 32.79 -10.30
N LEU A 302 -12.17 33.18 -11.59
CA LEU A 302 -11.18 34.09 -12.16
C LEU A 302 -11.21 35.48 -11.51
N ASN A 303 -12.40 35.99 -11.18
CA ASN A 303 -12.54 37.26 -10.46
C ASN A 303 -11.98 37.21 -9.04
N LEU A 304 -12.10 36.07 -8.34
CA LEU A 304 -11.49 35.88 -7.03
C LEU A 304 -9.96 35.81 -7.12
N LEU A 305 -9.41 35.13 -8.13
CA LEU A 305 -7.96 35.06 -8.33
C LEU A 305 -7.33 36.42 -8.67
N ASN A 306 -8.08 37.35 -9.28
CA ASN A 306 -7.57 38.71 -9.54
C ASN A 306 -7.11 39.45 -8.26
N VAL A 307 -7.59 39.04 -7.08
CA VAL A 307 -7.11 39.59 -5.80
C VAL A 307 -5.60 39.39 -5.63
N ILE A 308 -5.06 38.26 -6.11
CA ILE A 308 -3.62 37.94 -6.05
C ILE A 308 -2.81 38.97 -6.84
N ARG A 309 -3.28 39.38 -8.03
CA ARG A 309 -2.63 40.41 -8.87
C ARG A 309 -2.51 41.76 -8.17
N THR A 310 -3.50 42.08 -7.33
CA THR A 310 -3.53 43.33 -6.56
C THR A 310 -2.76 43.27 -5.24
N GLY A 311 -2.14 42.14 -4.90
CA GLY A 311 -1.48 41.92 -3.62
C GLY A 311 -2.45 41.76 -2.44
N GLY A 312 -3.71 41.42 -2.70
CA GLY A 312 -4.72 41.19 -1.67
C GLY A 312 -4.61 39.79 -1.05
N TYR A 313 -5.22 39.62 0.12
CA TYR A 313 -5.21 38.34 0.83
C TYR A 313 -6.30 37.38 0.32
N LEU A 314 -5.90 36.16 -0.03
CA LEU A 314 -6.80 35.03 -0.35
C LEU A 314 -6.24 33.77 0.34
N PRO A 315 -7.05 32.99 1.09
CA PRO A 315 -6.55 31.81 1.76
C PRO A 315 -6.05 30.73 0.79
N ASP A 316 -4.94 30.10 1.12
CA ASP A 316 -4.27 29.06 0.32
C ASP A 316 -5.23 27.96 -0.15
N ARG A 317 -6.05 27.43 0.77
CA ARG A 317 -7.02 26.38 0.44
C ARG A 317 -8.08 26.83 -0.58
N VAL A 318 -8.44 28.13 -0.61
CA VAL A 318 -9.36 28.67 -1.62
C VAL A 318 -8.67 28.77 -2.98
N ILE A 319 -7.39 29.19 -3.00
CA ILE A 319 -6.57 29.23 -4.22
C ILE A 319 -6.46 27.82 -4.80
N ASN A 320 -6.00 26.86 -4.00
CA ASN A 320 -5.85 25.45 -4.38
C ASN A 320 -7.16 24.88 -4.99
N LEU A 321 -8.31 25.05 -4.32
CA LEU A 321 -9.59 24.61 -4.87
C LEU A 321 -9.96 25.31 -6.19
N ILE A 322 -9.73 26.62 -6.31
CA ILE A 322 -10.01 27.32 -7.56
C ILE A 322 -9.10 26.80 -8.69
N LEU A 323 -7.81 26.59 -8.42
CA LEU A 323 -6.86 26.06 -9.40
C LEU A 323 -7.25 24.64 -9.84
N GLN A 324 -7.66 23.77 -8.91
CA GLN A 324 -8.20 22.45 -9.26
C GLN A 324 -9.40 22.53 -10.21
N TYR A 325 -10.30 23.50 -10.03
CA TYR A 325 -11.41 23.73 -10.96
C TYR A 325 -10.91 24.14 -12.36
N LEU A 326 -9.91 25.04 -12.41
CA LEU A 326 -9.31 25.49 -13.65
C LEU A 326 -8.58 24.34 -14.38
N SER A 327 -7.79 23.53 -13.67
CA SER A 327 -7.10 22.35 -14.22
C SER A 327 -8.10 21.36 -14.84
N ASN A 328 -9.18 21.05 -14.12
CA ASN A 328 -10.27 20.21 -14.62
C ASN A 328 -11.06 20.81 -15.79
N SER A 329 -10.90 22.11 -16.05
CA SER A 329 -11.56 22.82 -17.17
C SER A 329 -10.75 22.80 -18.46
N ILE A 330 -9.43 22.58 -18.40
CA ILE A 330 -8.54 22.55 -19.56
C ILE A 330 -8.92 21.45 -20.58
N PRO A 331 -9.22 20.20 -20.17
CA PRO A 331 -9.59 19.14 -21.11
C PRO A 331 -10.89 19.44 -21.86
N LYS A 332 -11.82 20.18 -21.24
CA LYS A 332 -13.17 20.41 -21.78
C LYS A 332 -13.18 21.58 -22.76
N SER A 333 -13.30 21.30 -24.06
CA SER A 333 -13.17 22.31 -25.14
C SER A 333 -14.07 23.56 -24.98
N ASN A 334 -15.31 23.41 -24.51
CA ASN A 334 -16.23 24.55 -24.28
C ASN A 334 -15.80 25.43 -23.09
N MET A 335 -15.19 24.86 -22.06
CA MET A 335 -14.69 25.64 -20.92
C MET A 335 -13.35 26.29 -21.26
N TYR A 336 -12.49 25.56 -21.98
CA TYR A 336 -11.22 26.09 -22.46
C TYR A 336 -11.40 27.31 -23.38
N SER A 337 -12.38 27.32 -24.28
CA SER A 337 -12.66 28.50 -25.13
C SER A 337 -13.08 29.74 -24.33
N GLN A 338 -13.68 29.56 -23.15
CA GLN A 338 -14.02 30.66 -22.23
C GLN A 338 -12.82 31.11 -21.38
N LEU A 339 -11.90 30.19 -21.06
CA LEU A 339 -10.67 30.48 -20.32
C LEU A 339 -9.62 31.16 -21.21
N GLN A 340 -9.53 30.78 -22.48
CA GLN A 340 -8.50 31.20 -23.43
C GLN A 340 -8.25 32.73 -23.48
N PRO A 341 -9.28 33.62 -23.49
CA PRO A 341 -9.04 35.07 -23.54
C PRO A 341 -8.34 35.64 -22.30
N LYS A 342 -8.45 34.97 -21.15
CA LYS A 342 -7.85 35.38 -19.88
C LYS A 342 -6.64 34.50 -19.50
N LEU A 343 -6.32 33.50 -20.31
CA LEU A 343 -5.31 32.49 -20.00
C LEU A 343 -3.92 33.09 -19.80
N ASP A 344 -3.50 34.02 -20.67
CA ASP A 344 -2.18 34.65 -20.56
C ASP A 344 -2.03 35.40 -19.22
N VAL A 345 -3.08 36.11 -18.78
CA VAL A 345 -3.10 36.80 -17.48
C VAL A 345 -3.05 35.81 -16.32
N VAL A 346 -3.82 34.72 -16.39
CA VAL A 346 -3.82 33.68 -15.35
C VAL A 346 -2.44 33.02 -15.27
N LEU A 347 -1.86 32.66 -16.41
CA LEU A 347 -0.58 31.95 -16.48
C LEU A 347 0.58 32.80 -15.98
N PHE A 348 0.69 34.05 -16.43
CA PHE A 348 1.86 34.89 -16.15
C PHE A 348 1.73 35.75 -14.88
N GLU A 349 0.53 36.21 -14.53
CA GLU A 349 0.33 37.14 -13.41
C GLU A 349 -0.25 36.47 -12.15
N ILE A 350 -0.66 35.21 -12.23
CA ILE A 350 -1.24 34.47 -11.09
C ILE A 350 -0.47 33.17 -10.84
N ILE A 351 -0.41 32.28 -11.82
CA ILE A 351 0.22 30.96 -11.69
C ILE A 351 1.73 31.08 -11.45
N PHE A 352 2.45 31.82 -12.30
CA PHE A 352 3.91 31.95 -12.14
C PHE A 352 4.33 32.58 -10.79
N PRO A 353 3.71 33.67 -10.30
CA PRO A 353 4.00 34.18 -8.95
C PRO A 353 3.72 33.19 -7.81
N LEU A 354 2.71 32.34 -7.93
CA LEU A 354 2.42 31.29 -6.94
C LEU A 354 3.48 30.18 -6.92
N MET A 355 4.17 29.96 -8.04
CA MET A 355 5.27 29.01 -8.15
C MET A 355 6.59 29.55 -7.58
N CYS A 356 6.74 30.87 -7.47
CA CYS A 356 7.97 31.48 -6.97
C CYS A 356 8.16 31.25 -5.45
N PHE A 357 9.40 31.35 -5.00
CA PHE A 357 9.75 31.36 -3.58
C PHE A 357 9.10 32.54 -2.84
N SER A 358 8.31 32.25 -1.81
CA SER A 358 7.48 33.24 -1.10
C SER A 358 8.17 33.83 0.13
N ASP A 359 7.59 34.90 0.70
CA ASP A 359 8.06 35.46 1.97
C ASP A 359 7.87 34.49 3.14
N ASN A 360 6.85 33.63 3.09
CA ASN A 360 6.61 32.63 4.12
C ASN A 360 7.66 31.51 4.05
N ASP A 361 8.05 31.10 2.84
CA ASP A 361 9.13 30.12 2.65
C ASP A 361 10.45 30.66 3.16
N GLN A 362 10.76 31.95 2.93
CA GLN A 362 11.97 32.57 3.45
C GLN A 362 12.00 32.57 4.98
N ARG A 363 10.88 32.90 5.63
CA ARG A 363 10.80 32.87 7.11
C ARG A 363 11.02 31.46 7.63
N LEU A 364 10.37 30.47 7.03
CA LEU A 364 10.52 29.07 7.45
C LEU A 364 11.95 28.59 7.22
N TRP A 365 12.56 28.93 6.08
CA TRP A 365 13.95 28.63 5.77
C TRP A 365 14.93 29.21 6.80
N ASP A 366 14.69 30.42 7.29
CA ASP A 366 15.59 31.10 8.24
C ASP A 366 15.33 30.69 9.71
N GLU A 367 14.06 30.46 10.08
CA GLU A 367 13.65 30.18 11.47
C GLU A 367 13.68 28.68 11.81
N ASP A 368 13.24 27.83 10.88
CA ASP A 368 13.15 26.37 11.07
C ASP A 368 13.34 25.60 9.73
N PRO A 369 14.60 25.36 9.32
CA PRO A 369 14.90 24.61 8.10
C PRO A 369 14.38 23.17 8.11
N HIS A 370 14.21 22.55 9.30
CA HIS A 370 13.69 21.19 9.42
C HIS A 370 12.21 21.15 9.03
N GLU A 371 11.42 22.09 9.54
CA GLU A 371 10.00 22.23 9.18
C GLU A 371 9.82 22.62 7.70
N TYR A 372 10.73 23.41 7.12
CA TYR A 372 10.73 23.69 5.68
C TYR A 372 10.86 22.41 4.85
N VAL A 373 11.84 21.55 5.19
CA VAL A 373 12.04 20.26 4.52
C VAL A 373 10.83 19.37 4.72
N ARG A 374 10.38 19.19 5.98
CA ARG A 374 9.23 18.32 6.30
C ARG A 374 8.00 18.72 5.50
N LYS A 375 7.65 20.01 5.49
CA LYS A 375 6.51 20.54 4.73
C LYS A 375 6.68 20.41 3.21
N GLY A 376 7.91 20.43 2.72
CA GLY A 376 8.21 20.34 1.28
C GLY A 376 7.99 18.94 0.69
N TYR A 377 8.06 17.88 1.50
CA TYR A 377 7.87 16.48 1.06
C TYR A 377 6.66 15.80 1.73
N ASP A 378 5.84 16.55 2.45
CA ASP A 378 4.60 16.05 3.05
C ASP A 378 3.48 16.02 1.98
N ILE A 379 3.06 14.81 1.60
CA ILE A 379 2.04 14.54 0.59
C ILE A 379 0.70 15.24 0.92
N ILE A 380 0.35 15.33 2.21
CA ILE A 380 -0.91 15.93 2.66
C ILE A 380 -0.85 17.45 2.50
N GLU A 381 0.27 18.07 2.87
CA GLU A 381 0.49 19.50 2.64
C GLU A 381 0.50 19.83 1.15
N ASP A 382 1.08 18.97 0.32
CA ASP A 382 1.10 19.13 -1.14
C ASP A 382 -0.30 19.15 -1.76
N LEU A 383 -1.20 18.27 -1.29
CA LEU A 383 -2.59 18.22 -1.76
C LEU A 383 -3.34 19.55 -1.57
N TYR A 384 -2.94 20.34 -0.57
CA TYR A 384 -3.57 21.61 -0.20
C TYR A 384 -2.76 22.84 -0.59
N SER A 385 -1.54 22.64 -1.08
CA SER A 385 -0.62 23.69 -1.48
C SER A 385 -1.11 24.45 -2.73
N PRO A 386 -1.08 25.80 -2.73
CA PRO A 386 -1.28 26.60 -3.93
C PRO A 386 -0.15 26.44 -4.95
N ARG A 387 1.08 26.17 -4.51
CA ARG A 387 2.25 25.97 -5.38
C ARG A 387 2.07 24.70 -6.21
N THR A 388 1.74 23.60 -5.56
CA THR A 388 1.52 22.29 -6.20
C THR A 388 0.33 22.36 -7.15
N ALA A 389 -0.80 22.95 -6.73
CA ALA A 389 -1.94 23.17 -7.62
C ALA A 389 -1.64 24.08 -8.83
N ALA A 390 -0.68 25.01 -8.71
CA ALA A 390 -0.21 25.84 -9.80
C ALA A 390 0.67 25.06 -10.79
N MET A 391 1.55 24.17 -10.27
CA MET A 391 2.32 23.22 -11.09
C MET A 391 1.39 22.28 -11.87
N ASP A 392 0.42 21.67 -11.20
CA ASP A 392 -0.57 20.78 -11.82
C ASP A 392 -1.34 21.47 -12.95
N PHE A 393 -1.70 22.74 -12.76
CA PHE A 393 -2.36 23.54 -13.78
C PHE A 393 -1.48 23.72 -15.03
N VAL A 394 -0.20 24.03 -14.85
CA VAL A 394 0.76 24.20 -15.97
C VAL A 394 0.98 22.86 -16.68
N SER A 395 1.20 21.78 -15.94
CA SER A 395 1.40 20.44 -16.49
C SER A 395 0.17 19.98 -17.27
N GLU A 396 -1.04 20.16 -16.74
CA GLU A 396 -2.28 19.79 -17.44
C GLU A 396 -2.53 20.68 -18.69
N LEU A 397 -2.22 21.97 -18.62
CA LEU A 397 -2.32 22.90 -19.75
C LEU A 397 -1.42 22.47 -20.90
N VAL A 398 -0.17 22.13 -20.59
CA VAL A 398 0.81 21.69 -21.58
C VAL A 398 0.43 20.31 -22.13
N ARG A 399 -0.01 19.37 -21.27
CA ARG A 399 -0.40 18.02 -21.67
C ARG A 399 -1.57 17.99 -22.64
N LYS A 400 -2.63 18.76 -22.38
CA LYS A 400 -3.86 18.75 -23.21
C LYS A 400 -3.90 19.83 -24.30
N ARG A 401 -3.24 20.97 -24.10
CA ARG A 401 -3.31 22.17 -24.97
C ARG A 401 -1.93 22.76 -25.27
N GLY A 402 -0.92 21.91 -25.44
CA GLY A 402 0.49 22.34 -25.56
C GLY A 402 0.89 23.07 -26.84
N LYS A 403 0.18 22.91 -27.96
CA LYS A 403 0.62 23.40 -29.30
C LYS A 403 1.03 24.87 -29.33
N ASP A 404 0.28 25.76 -28.66
CA ASP A 404 0.61 27.19 -28.58
C ASP A 404 1.03 27.63 -27.17
N ASN A 405 0.47 27.00 -26.12
CA ASN A 405 0.69 27.45 -24.75
C ASN A 405 2.09 27.10 -24.23
N LEU A 406 2.65 25.96 -24.64
CA LEU A 406 4.00 25.56 -24.21
C LEU A 406 5.03 26.57 -24.71
N GLN A 407 4.98 26.93 -25.99
CA GLN A 407 5.92 27.90 -26.58
C GLN A 407 5.80 29.27 -25.90
N LYS A 408 4.58 29.76 -25.68
CA LYS A 408 4.34 31.04 -24.97
C LYS A 408 4.92 31.02 -23.56
N PHE A 409 4.70 29.93 -22.82
CA PHE A 409 5.18 29.80 -21.46
C PHE A 409 6.70 29.72 -21.39
N LEU A 410 7.33 28.91 -22.25
CA LEU A 410 8.78 28.80 -22.32
C LEU A 410 9.45 30.12 -22.73
N LEU A 411 8.87 30.87 -23.67
CA LEU A 411 9.38 32.21 -24.04
C LEU A 411 9.38 33.17 -22.85
N PHE A 412 8.33 33.13 -22.02
CA PHE A 412 8.27 33.91 -20.79
C PHE A 412 9.34 33.48 -19.78
N ILE A 413 9.55 32.17 -19.60
CA ILE A 413 10.60 31.64 -18.73
C ILE A 413 12.01 32.06 -19.20
N VAL A 414 12.27 32.00 -20.50
CA VAL A 414 13.54 32.49 -21.09
C VAL A 414 13.71 33.99 -20.86
N GLU A 415 12.63 34.78 -20.95
CA GLU A 415 12.68 36.20 -20.61
C GLU A 415 13.04 36.44 -19.13
N VAL A 416 12.51 35.62 -18.21
CA VAL A 416 12.88 35.67 -16.79
C VAL A 416 14.37 35.36 -16.62
N PHE A 417 14.90 34.35 -17.28
CA PHE A 417 16.34 34.04 -17.25
C PHE A 417 17.20 35.17 -17.79
N LYS A 418 16.80 35.77 -18.92
CA LYS A 418 17.51 36.91 -19.49
C LYS A 418 17.53 38.11 -18.55
N ARG A 419 16.39 38.44 -17.94
CA ARG A 419 16.30 39.53 -16.94
C ARG A 419 17.18 39.25 -15.71
N TYR A 420 17.29 37.99 -15.31
CA TYR A 420 18.17 37.58 -14.21
C TYR A 420 19.65 37.72 -14.55
N ASP A 421 20.05 37.34 -15.77
CA ASP A 421 21.44 37.45 -16.24
C ASP A 421 21.88 38.91 -16.44
N GLU A 422 20.97 39.78 -16.89
CA GLU A 422 21.22 41.22 -17.09
C GLU A 422 21.20 42.05 -15.79
N ALA A 423 20.62 41.52 -14.71
CA ALA A 423 20.51 42.22 -13.43
C ALA A 423 21.83 42.20 -12.64
N ALA A 424 22.15 43.35 -12.02
CA ALA A 424 23.26 43.45 -11.08
C ALA A 424 23.03 42.55 -9.85
N ALA A 425 24.11 42.02 -9.26
CA ALA A 425 24.04 41.07 -8.15
C ALA A 425 23.15 41.51 -6.97
N GLU A 426 23.07 42.81 -6.68
CA GLU A 426 22.22 43.37 -5.61
C GLU A 426 20.71 43.36 -5.91
N TYR A 427 20.32 43.37 -7.18
CA TYR A 427 18.92 43.43 -7.63
C TYR A 427 18.50 42.19 -8.44
N LYS A 428 19.28 41.12 -8.34
CA LYS A 428 18.96 39.87 -9.04
C LYS A 428 17.62 39.32 -8.55
N PRO A 429 16.67 39.01 -9.45
CA PRO A 429 15.36 38.48 -9.07
C PRO A 429 15.44 36.98 -8.72
N TYR A 430 16.16 36.64 -7.65
CA TYR A 430 16.43 35.26 -7.21
C TYR A 430 15.14 34.41 -7.08
N ARG A 431 14.07 34.99 -6.53
CA ARG A 431 12.77 34.33 -6.36
C ARG A 431 12.07 33.97 -7.68
N GLN A 432 12.19 34.84 -8.68
CA GLN A 432 11.60 34.56 -10.01
C GLN A 432 12.43 33.52 -10.75
N LYS A 433 13.76 33.52 -10.55
CA LYS A 433 14.64 32.49 -11.06
C LYS A 433 14.30 31.12 -10.48
N ASP A 434 14.06 31.04 -9.18
CA ASP A 434 13.60 29.83 -8.49
C ASP A 434 12.27 29.30 -9.08
N GLY A 435 11.24 30.15 -9.18
CA GLY A 435 9.96 29.76 -9.77
C GLY A 435 10.08 29.33 -11.25
N ALA A 436 11.01 29.93 -11.99
CA ALA A 436 11.30 29.55 -13.37
C ALA A 436 11.99 28.18 -13.48
N LEU A 437 12.92 27.87 -12.56
CA LEU A 437 13.54 26.55 -12.46
C LEU A 437 12.52 25.48 -12.06
N LEU A 438 11.64 25.78 -11.09
CA LEU A 438 10.53 24.92 -10.71
C LEU A 438 9.60 24.61 -11.88
N ALA A 439 9.25 25.62 -12.67
CA ALA A 439 8.39 25.46 -13.84
C ALA A 439 9.01 24.56 -14.93
N ILE A 440 10.32 24.63 -15.13
CA ILE A 440 11.03 23.76 -16.07
C ILE A 440 11.06 22.33 -15.53
N GLY A 441 11.43 22.14 -14.26
CA GLY A 441 11.45 20.81 -13.66
C GLY A 441 10.06 20.14 -13.66
N ALA A 442 8.98 20.89 -13.38
CA ALA A 442 7.60 20.39 -13.44
C ALA A 442 7.18 19.96 -14.86
N LEU A 443 7.83 20.48 -15.90
CA LEU A 443 7.56 20.16 -17.31
C LEU A 443 8.55 19.14 -17.89
N CYS A 444 9.37 18.51 -17.05
CA CYS A 444 10.44 17.60 -17.44
C CYS A 444 9.98 16.53 -18.44
N ASP A 445 8.92 15.77 -18.12
CA ASP A 445 8.41 14.68 -18.95
C ASP A 445 8.03 15.14 -20.36
N LYS A 446 7.42 16.32 -20.47
CA LYS A 446 7.02 16.85 -21.77
C LYS A 446 8.19 17.39 -22.56
N LEU A 447 9.12 18.07 -21.90
CA LEU A 447 10.27 18.69 -22.54
C LEU A 447 11.25 17.65 -23.08
N LYS A 448 11.43 16.52 -22.38
CA LYS A 448 12.25 15.38 -22.85
C LYS A 448 11.72 14.74 -24.13
N GLN A 449 10.41 14.85 -24.40
CA GLN A 449 9.75 14.21 -25.54
C GLN A 449 9.50 15.15 -26.74
N THR A 450 9.72 16.47 -26.61
CA THR A 450 9.28 17.45 -27.62
C THR A 450 10.47 18.17 -28.27
N GLU A 451 10.68 17.97 -29.58
CA GLU A 451 11.63 18.78 -30.37
C GLU A 451 11.06 20.17 -30.72
N PRO A 452 11.88 21.23 -30.81
CA PRO A 452 13.35 21.28 -30.66
C PRO A 452 13.82 21.45 -29.20
N TYR A 453 12.94 21.33 -28.20
CA TYR A 453 13.30 21.61 -26.82
C TYR A 453 14.26 20.56 -26.25
N LYS A 454 14.04 19.28 -26.59
CA LYS A 454 14.89 18.15 -26.19
C LYS A 454 16.38 18.41 -26.49
N SER A 455 16.68 18.89 -27.70
CA SER A 455 18.06 19.17 -28.14
C SER A 455 18.71 20.37 -27.46
N GLU A 456 17.95 21.33 -26.93
CA GLU A 456 18.49 22.49 -26.19
C GLU A 456 18.49 22.30 -24.67
N LEU A 457 17.99 21.17 -24.13
CA LEU A 457 17.92 20.91 -22.69
C LEU A 457 19.29 20.94 -22.02
N GLU A 458 20.28 20.24 -22.58
CA GLU A 458 21.63 20.20 -22.02
C GLU A 458 22.24 21.60 -21.93
N ARG A 459 22.08 22.40 -23.00
CA ARG A 459 22.56 23.79 -23.02
C ARG A 459 21.87 24.64 -21.96
N MET A 460 20.56 24.44 -21.77
CA MET A 460 19.79 25.13 -20.73
C MET A 460 20.30 24.79 -19.34
N LEU A 461 20.57 23.50 -19.05
CA LEU A 461 21.14 23.07 -17.77
C LEU A 461 22.52 23.72 -17.51
N VAL A 462 23.41 23.67 -18.51
CA VAL A 462 24.77 24.24 -18.39
C VAL A 462 24.74 25.75 -18.19
N GLN A 463 23.86 26.46 -18.90
CA GLN A 463 23.79 27.92 -18.88
C GLN A 463 23.06 28.46 -17.64
N HIS A 464 22.00 27.78 -17.20
CA HIS A 464 21.03 28.37 -16.26
C HIS A 464 20.84 27.59 -14.95
N VAL A 465 21.30 26.34 -14.86
CA VAL A 465 21.19 25.50 -13.66
C VAL A 465 22.57 25.32 -13.00
N PHE A 466 23.59 24.93 -13.77
CA PHE A 466 24.93 24.64 -13.23
C PHE A 466 25.59 25.82 -12.50
N PRO A 467 25.45 27.08 -12.94
CA PRO A 467 26.01 28.22 -12.20
C PRO A 467 25.36 28.43 -10.82
N GLU A 468 24.11 27.99 -10.66
CA GLU A 468 23.34 28.25 -9.44
C GLU A 468 23.76 27.35 -8.27
N PHE A 469 24.48 26.23 -8.51
CA PHE A 469 25.11 25.45 -7.43
C PHE A 469 26.13 26.27 -6.61
N SER A 470 26.68 27.36 -7.17
CA SER A 470 27.58 28.29 -6.48
C SER A 470 26.89 29.61 -6.09
N SER A 471 25.56 29.66 -6.12
CA SER A 471 24.79 30.85 -5.81
C SER A 471 24.94 31.23 -4.32
N PRO A 472 25.01 32.53 -3.98
CA PRO A 472 25.04 32.95 -2.57
C PRO A 472 23.74 32.65 -1.82
N VAL A 473 22.68 32.26 -2.52
CA VAL A 473 21.34 32.05 -1.97
C VAL A 473 21.00 30.56 -1.90
N GLY A 474 20.66 30.07 -0.70
CA GLY A 474 20.39 28.66 -0.43
C GLY A 474 19.28 28.02 -1.26
N HIS A 475 18.11 28.67 -1.33
CA HIS A 475 16.96 28.12 -2.07
C HIS A 475 17.27 27.89 -3.55
N LEU A 476 18.16 28.68 -4.17
CA LEU A 476 18.59 28.43 -5.55
C LEU A 476 19.56 27.27 -5.68
N ARG A 477 20.46 27.06 -4.71
CA ARG A 477 21.35 25.88 -4.68
C ARG A 477 20.52 24.61 -4.55
N ALA A 478 19.55 24.60 -3.64
CA ALA A 478 18.60 23.50 -3.46
C ALA A 478 17.78 23.24 -4.73
N LYS A 479 17.21 24.29 -5.34
CA LYS A 479 16.44 24.16 -6.58
C LYS A 479 17.29 23.69 -7.76
N ALA A 480 18.55 24.10 -7.83
CA ALA A 480 19.48 23.64 -8.86
C ALA A 480 19.77 22.14 -8.74
N ALA A 481 19.96 21.63 -7.51
CA ALA A 481 20.09 20.20 -7.25
C ALA A 481 18.84 19.44 -7.67
N TRP A 482 17.65 19.90 -7.24
CA TRP A 482 16.38 19.29 -7.61
C TRP A 482 16.17 19.22 -9.13
N VAL A 483 16.36 20.34 -9.86
CA VAL A 483 16.22 20.33 -11.33
C VAL A 483 17.26 19.42 -11.98
N ALA A 484 18.50 19.39 -11.50
CA ALA A 484 19.52 18.51 -12.04
C ALA A 484 19.12 17.03 -11.91
N GLY A 485 18.56 16.62 -10.75
CA GLY A 485 18.02 15.28 -10.54
C GLY A 485 16.89 14.93 -11.52
N GLN A 486 15.92 15.83 -11.72
CA GLN A 486 14.81 15.62 -12.66
C GLN A 486 15.28 15.33 -14.09
N TYR A 487 16.39 15.95 -14.51
CA TYR A 487 16.98 15.75 -15.84
C TYR A 487 18.16 14.76 -15.86
N ALA A 488 18.38 13.96 -14.81
CA ALA A 488 19.50 13.01 -14.77
C ALA A 488 19.47 12.00 -15.94
N HIS A 489 18.28 11.54 -16.33
CA HIS A 489 18.07 10.57 -17.42
C HIS A 489 18.06 11.17 -18.84
N ILE A 490 18.49 12.41 -19.06
CA ILE A 490 18.61 12.92 -20.44
C ILE A 490 19.87 12.38 -21.11
N ASN A 491 19.84 12.26 -22.44
CA ASN A 491 21.04 11.94 -23.21
C ASN A 491 21.95 13.18 -23.26
N PHE A 492 23.00 13.18 -22.44
CA PHE A 492 24.03 14.22 -22.46
C PHE A 492 24.94 14.03 -23.68
N SER A 493 25.08 15.07 -24.50
CA SER A 493 25.98 15.06 -25.65
C SER A 493 27.44 15.10 -25.22
N ASP A 494 27.75 15.79 -24.10
CA ASP A 494 29.06 15.78 -23.47
C ASP A 494 29.01 15.04 -22.12
N PRO A 495 29.66 13.87 -22.00
CA PRO A 495 29.75 13.14 -20.73
C PRO A 495 30.31 14.01 -19.59
N ASN A 496 31.16 15.00 -19.87
CA ASN A 496 31.68 15.89 -18.83
C ASN A 496 30.61 16.78 -18.20
N ASN A 497 29.51 17.07 -18.90
CA ASN A 497 28.39 17.81 -18.33
C ASN A 497 27.64 16.95 -17.30
N PHE A 498 27.47 15.65 -17.56
CA PHE A 498 26.93 14.71 -16.59
C PHE A 498 27.83 14.62 -15.35
N ARG A 499 29.14 14.44 -15.54
CA ARG A 499 30.12 14.43 -14.43
C ARG A 499 30.07 15.69 -13.60
N ARG A 500 30.00 16.84 -14.26
CA ARG A 500 29.94 18.14 -13.59
C ARG A 500 28.65 18.28 -12.78
N ALA A 501 27.51 17.81 -13.30
CA ALA A 501 26.25 17.80 -12.56
C ALA A 501 26.35 16.89 -11.32
N LEU A 502 26.82 15.64 -11.50
CA LEU A 502 27.02 14.68 -10.43
C LEU A 502 27.95 15.23 -9.34
N HIS A 503 29.12 15.77 -9.70
CA HIS A 503 30.04 16.38 -8.74
C HIS A 503 29.42 17.59 -8.01
N SER A 504 28.56 18.37 -8.69
CA SER A 504 27.89 19.51 -8.07
C SER A 504 26.85 19.07 -7.05
N VAL A 505 26.10 18.00 -7.35
CA VAL A 505 25.14 17.37 -6.43
C VAL A 505 25.87 16.77 -5.22
N VAL A 506 26.95 16.02 -5.45
CA VAL A 506 27.79 15.46 -4.38
C VAL A 506 28.39 16.56 -3.48
N ALA A 507 28.81 17.69 -4.06
CA ALA A 507 29.28 18.83 -3.28
C ALA A 507 28.15 19.46 -2.44
N GLY A 508 26.92 19.48 -2.96
CA GLY A 508 25.72 19.97 -2.28
C GLY A 508 25.34 19.18 -1.02
N MET A 509 25.72 17.90 -0.94
CA MET A 509 25.56 17.09 0.29
C MET A 509 26.35 17.64 1.49
N ARG A 510 27.38 18.47 1.24
CA ARG A 510 28.22 19.11 2.26
C ARG A 510 27.88 20.59 2.46
N ASP A 511 26.75 21.05 1.94
CA ASP A 511 26.31 22.45 2.09
C ASP A 511 25.97 22.78 3.54
N PRO A 512 26.27 24.00 4.03
CA PRO A 512 25.88 24.42 5.39
C PRO A 512 24.36 24.46 5.60
N GLU A 513 23.56 24.65 4.56
CA GLU A 513 22.11 24.75 4.68
C GLU A 513 21.43 23.38 4.51
N LEU A 514 20.62 22.99 5.50
CA LEU A 514 19.96 21.69 5.55
C LEU A 514 19.12 21.38 4.29
N PRO A 515 18.26 22.28 3.77
CA PRO A 515 17.41 21.92 2.63
C PRO A 515 18.22 21.66 1.36
N VAL A 516 19.40 22.29 1.21
CA VAL A 516 20.32 22.03 0.08
C VAL A 516 20.89 20.62 0.16
N ARG A 517 21.28 20.18 1.37
CA ARG A 517 21.78 18.81 1.59
C ARG A 517 20.72 17.77 1.24
N VAL A 518 19.48 17.98 1.64
CA VAL A 518 18.35 17.07 1.37
C VAL A 518 18.03 16.98 -0.12
N ASP A 519 17.81 18.12 -0.80
CA ASP A 519 17.55 18.14 -2.25
C ASP A 519 18.71 17.52 -3.05
N SER A 520 19.95 17.66 -2.58
CA SER A 520 21.12 17.05 -3.20
C SER A 520 21.14 15.52 -3.06
N VAL A 521 20.73 14.98 -1.92
CA VAL A 521 20.61 13.52 -1.74
C VAL A 521 19.53 12.94 -2.64
N PHE A 522 18.37 13.58 -2.73
CA PHE A 522 17.30 13.11 -3.62
C PHE A 522 17.69 13.19 -5.10
N ALA A 523 18.40 14.25 -5.49
CA ALA A 523 18.96 14.33 -6.84
C ALA A 523 20.00 13.23 -7.10
N LEU A 524 20.82 12.87 -6.11
CA LEU A 524 21.83 11.82 -6.24
C LEU A 524 21.20 10.48 -6.62
N ARG A 525 20.03 10.14 -6.05
CA ARG A 525 19.27 8.94 -6.42
C ARG A 525 19.09 8.82 -7.93
N SER A 526 18.51 9.85 -8.55
CA SER A 526 18.25 9.86 -10.00
C SER A 526 19.53 9.79 -10.83
N PHE A 527 20.63 10.38 -10.35
CA PHE A 527 21.94 10.27 -11.02
C PHE A 527 22.53 8.86 -10.90
N VAL A 528 22.38 8.19 -9.77
CA VAL A 528 22.84 6.80 -9.56
C VAL A 528 22.03 5.83 -10.43
N GLU A 529 20.71 6.02 -10.52
CA GLU A 529 19.84 5.24 -11.40
C GLU A 529 20.20 5.42 -12.89
N ALA A 530 20.54 6.65 -13.29
CA ALA A 530 20.92 7.00 -14.67
C ALA A 530 22.38 6.66 -15.04
N CYS A 531 23.21 6.24 -14.08
CA CYS A 531 24.64 6.06 -14.31
C CYS A 531 24.94 4.68 -14.92
N ASN A 532 25.43 4.67 -16.17
CA ASN A 532 25.84 3.44 -16.84
C ASN A 532 27.26 2.98 -16.43
N ASP A 533 28.16 3.93 -16.11
CA ASP A 533 29.53 3.63 -15.66
C ASP A 533 29.71 4.00 -14.19
N LEU A 534 29.59 2.99 -13.33
CA LEU A 534 29.73 3.14 -11.88
C LEU A 534 31.15 3.58 -11.47
N GLY A 535 32.17 3.46 -12.34
CA GLY A 535 33.59 3.74 -12.07
C GLY A 535 33.90 5.09 -11.42
N GLU A 536 33.05 6.09 -11.63
CA GLU A 536 33.24 7.45 -11.12
C GLU A 536 32.72 7.68 -9.69
N ILE A 537 31.73 6.90 -9.28
CA ILE A 537 31.11 7.00 -7.95
C ILE A 537 31.82 6.07 -6.95
N ARG A 538 32.35 4.93 -7.40
CA ARG A 538 33.06 3.95 -6.55
C ARG A 538 34.13 4.57 -5.63
N PRO A 539 35.02 5.48 -6.10
CA PRO A 539 36.07 6.06 -5.25
C PRO A 539 35.54 7.00 -4.15
N ILE A 540 34.36 7.60 -4.37
CA ILE A 540 33.75 8.57 -3.46
C ILE A 540 32.65 7.95 -2.59
N LEU A 541 32.20 6.74 -2.90
CA LEU A 541 31.16 6.00 -2.19
C LEU A 541 31.32 6.01 -0.66
N PRO A 542 32.51 5.78 -0.06
CA PRO A 542 32.65 5.77 1.38
C PRO A 542 32.37 7.14 2.02
N GLN A 543 32.75 8.22 1.32
CA GLN A 543 32.49 9.58 1.79
C GLN A 543 31.02 9.97 1.60
N LEU A 544 30.37 9.45 0.55
CA LEU A 544 28.94 9.66 0.31
C LEU A 544 28.11 9.01 1.41
N LEU A 545 28.41 7.75 1.75
CA LEU A 545 27.72 7.03 2.82
C LEU A 545 27.87 7.73 4.18
N ASP A 546 29.07 8.23 4.54
CA ASP A 546 29.29 8.97 5.80
C ASP A 546 28.43 10.25 5.89
N GLU A 547 28.39 11.06 4.82
CA GLU A 547 27.56 12.27 4.80
C GLU A 547 26.06 11.94 4.79
N PHE A 548 25.69 10.88 4.07
CA PHE A 548 24.32 10.38 4.05
C PHE A 548 23.85 9.94 5.44
N PHE A 549 24.66 9.18 6.19
CA PHE A 549 24.34 8.78 7.56
C PHE A 549 24.20 9.95 8.53
N LYS A 550 25.02 11.00 8.38
CA LYS A 550 24.86 12.22 9.19
C LYS A 550 23.50 12.87 8.94
N LEU A 551 23.10 12.96 7.67
CA LEU A 551 21.82 13.54 7.29
C LEU A 551 20.64 12.70 7.79
N MET A 552 20.69 11.38 7.67
CA MET A 552 19.64 10.47 8.17
C MET A 552 19.48 10.52 9.70
N ASN A 553 20.55 10.82 10.45
CA ASN A 553 20.44 11.04 11.90
C ASN A 553 19.85 12.42 12.26
N GLU A 554 19.97 13.40 11.37
CA GLU A 554 19.54 14.80 11.55
C GLU A 554 18.11 15.06 11.03
N VAL A 555 17.67 14.33 9.99
CA VAL A 555 16.36 14.48 9.35
C VAL A 555 15.66 13.13 9.31
N GLU A 556 14.44 13.08 9.84
CA GLU A 556 13.53 11.95 9.73
C GLU A 556 12.71 12.11 8.45
N ASN A 557 13.17 11.49 7.36
CA ASN A 557 12.50 11.52 6.06
C ASN A 557 12.66 10.17 5.33
N GLU A 558 11.56 9.62 4.83
CA GLU A 558 11.48 8.32 4.16
C GLU A 558 12.21 8.28 2.82
N ASP A 559 12.15 9.36 2.03
CA ASP A 559 12.82 9.47 0.73
C ASP A 559 14.34 9.33 0.84
N LEU A 560 14.91 9.66 2.02
CA LEU A 560 16.32 9.39 2.29
C LEU A 560 16.54 7.87 2.29
N VAL A 561 15.75 7.12 3.07
CA VAL A 561 15.91 5.66 3.18
C VAL A 561 15.76 4.97 1.82
N PHE A 562 14.78 5.39 1.00
CA PHE A 562 14.64 4.88 -0.37
C PHE A 562 15.86 5.21 -1.25
N THR A 563 16.46 6.39 -1.09
CA THR A 563 17.70 6.74 -1.78
C THR A 563 18.85 5.82 -1.38
N LEU A 564 18.95 5.43 -0.11
CA LEU A 564 19.95 4.47 0.35
C LEU A 564 19.72 3.08 -0.25
N GLU A 565 18.47 2.61 -0.28
CA GLU A 565 18.10 1.34 -0.91
C GLU A 565 18.58 1.28 -2.35
N THR A 566 18.30 2.32 -3.15
CA THR A 566 18.73 2.41 -4.55
C THR A 566 20.26 2.42 -4.69
N ILE A 567 20.98 3.10 -3.79
CA ILE A 567 22.45 3.10 -3.81
C ILE A 567 22.99 1.71 -3.46
N VAL A 568 22.40 1.02 -2.47
CA VAL A 568 22.84 -0.33 -2.09
C VAL A 568 22.62 -1.32 -3.23
N ASP A 569 21.45 -1.28 -3.87
CA ASP A 569 21.12 -2.14 -5.00
C ASP A 569 22.13 -2.01 -6.16
N LYS A 570 22.52 -0.77 -6.51
CA LYS A 570 23.49 -0.52 -7.60
C LYS A 570 24.95 -0.86 -7.26
N PHE A 571 25.35 -0.85 -5.99
CA PHE A 571 26.75 -1.01 -5.57
C PHE A 571 27.01 -2.28 -4.74
N GLY A 572 26.15 -3.31 -4.88
CA GLY A 572 26.09 -4.46 -3.97
C GLY A 572 27.42 -5.14 -3.59
N GLU A 573 28.31 -5.42 -4.54
CA GLU A 573 29.61 -6.09 -4.25
C GLU A 573 30.56 -5.22 -3.42
N GLU A 574 30.52 -3.90 -3.62
CA GLU A 574 31.38 -2.93 -2.92
C GLU A 574 30.81 -2.53 -1.55
N MET A 575 29.55 -2.90 -1.29
CA MET A 575 28.89 -2.69 0.00
C MET A 575 29.31 -3.70 1.07
N ALA A 576 29.87 -4.85 0.68
CA ALA A 576 30.33 -5.90 1.61
C ALA A 576 31.14 -5.40 2.82
N PRO A 577 32.19 -4.55 2.67
CA PRO A 577 32.95 -4.03 3.82
C PRO A 577 32.17 -3.05 4.71
N TYR A 578 31.06 -2.48 4.22
CA TYR A 578 30.23 -1.51 4.93
C TYR A 578 28.93 -2.11 5.46
N ALA A 579 28.53 -3.30 4.99
CA ALA A 579 27.25 -3.95 5.29
C ALA A 579 26.96 -4.03 6.80
N LEU A 580 27.95 -4.41 7.61
CA LEU A 580 27.78 -4.45 9.07
C LEU A 580 27.47 -3.06 9.66
N GLY A 581 28.21 -2.02 9.24
CA GLY A 581 27.99 -0.66 9.71
C GLY A 581 26.66 -0.08 9.23
N LEU A 582 26.27 -0.41 7.99
CA LEU A 582 24.97 -0.06 7.41
C LEU A 582 23.82 -0.68 8.22
N CYS A 583 23.85 -1.99 8.47
CA CYS A 583 22.84 -2.67 9.28
C CYS A 583 22.79 -2.11 10.72
N GLN A 584 23.93 -1.74 11.32
CA GLN A 584 23.96 -1.12 12.65
C GLN A 584 23.31 0.27 12.68
N ASN A 585 23.61 1.11 11.70
CA ASN A 585 23.02 2.44 11.60
C ASN A 585 21.53 2.38 11.29
N LEU A 586 21.11 1.50 10.38
CA LEU A 586 19.70 1.30 10.04
C LEU A 586 18.91 0.68 11.19
N ALA A 587 19.49 -0.28 11.92
CA ALA A 587 18.89 -0.81 13.14
C ALA A 587 18.72 0.29 14.21
N ALA A 588 19.71 1.18 14.38
CA ALA A 588 19.62 2.30 15.31
C ALA A 588 18.54 3.31 14.88
N ALA A 589 18.45 3.61 13.57
CA ALA A 589 17.41 4.47 13.00
C ALA A 589 16.02 3.85 13.21
N PHE A 590 15.86 2.56 12.95
CA PHE A 590 14.64 1.79 13.21
C PHE A 590 14.19 1.92 14.68
N TRP A 591 15.10 1.68 15.64
CA TRP A 591 14.77 1.83 17.05
C TRP A 591 14.42 3.28 17.44
N LYS A 592 15.06 4.27 16.81
CA LYS A 592 14.72 5.68 17.03
C LYS A 592 13.29 5.96 16.54
N CYS A 593 12.94 5.55 15.32
CA CYS A 593 11.60 5.69 14.74
C CYS A 593 10.52 5.03 15.61
N MET A 594 10.76 3.79 16.08
CA MET A 594 9.84 3.07 16.95
C MET A 594 9.61 3.76 18.30
N ASN A 595 10.66 4.29 18.93
CA ASN A 595 10.52 4.99 20.21
C ASN A 595 9.80 6.34 20.06
N THR A 596 9.90 6.99 18.89
CA THR A 596 9.15 8.21 18.59
C THR A 596 7.67 7.90 18.34
N ALA A 597 7.37 6.83 17.59
CA ALA A 597 6.00 6.38 17.33
C ALA A 597 5.25 6.00 18.63
N GLU A 598 5.91 5.33 19.58
CA GLU A 598 5.31 5.00 20.89
C GLU A 598 4.99 6.24 21.76
N ALA A 599 5.57 7.41 21.47
CA ALA A 599 5.40 8.62 22.27
C ALA A 599 4.26 9.53 21.80
N ASP A 600 3.84 9.43 20.52
CA ASP A 600 2.81 10.26 19.91
C ASP A 600 1.46 9.52 19.85
N GLU A 601 0.62 9.68 20.89
CA GLU A 601 -0.77 9.15 20.93
C GLU A 601 -1.73 9.83 19.91
N GLU A 602 -1.25 10.73 19.05
CA GLU A 602 -2.04 11.55 18.12
C GLU A 602 -2.02 11.06 16.65
N GLY A 603 -1.95 9.76 16.38
CA GLY A 603 -2.56 9.14 15.18
C GLY A 603 -2.13 9.61 13.78
N ASP A 604 -0.99 10.27 13.63
CA ASP A 604 -0.25 10.33 12.37
C ASP A 604 1.01 9.47 12.58
N ASP A 605 1.22 8.46 11.74
CA ASP A 605 2.29 7.44 11.85
C ASP A 605 3.51 7.66 10.92
N PRO A 606 4.16 8.86 10.83
CA PRO A 606 5.39 9.01 10.06
C PRO A 606 6.53 8.09 10.51
N GLY A 607 6.51 7.66 11.78
CA GLY A 607 7.53 6.77 12.34
C GLY A 607 7.46 5.34 11.80
N ALA A 608 6.26 4.83 11.53
CA ALA A 608 6.04 3.46 11.08
C ALA A 608 6.56 3.24 9.65
N LEU A 609 6.25 4.16 8.73
CA LEU A 609 6.67 4.04 7.33
C LEU A 609 8.20 4.25 7.17
N ALA A 610 8.80 5.14 7.95
CA ALA A 610 10.25 5.25 8.06
C ALA A 610 10.91 3.98 8.62
N ALA A 611 10.25 3.31 9.58
CA ALA A 611 10.71 2.04 10.13
C ALA A 611 10.65 0.90 9.08
N VAL A 612 9.57 0.82 8.30
CA VAL A 612 9.44 -0.08 7.14
C VAL A 612 10.57 0.15 6.15
N GLY A 613 10.83 1.40 5.77
CA GLY A 613 11.93 1.75 4.88
C GLY A 613 13.29 1.27 5.41
N CYS A 614 13.54 1.41 6.72
CA CYS A 614 14.79 0.94 7.33
C CYS A 614 14.97 -0.58 7.19
N LEU A 615 13.88 -1.35 7.37
CA LEU A 615 13.92 -2.81 7.23
C LEU A 615 14.08 -3.23 5.77
N ARG A 616 13.41 -2.57 4.82
CA ARG A 616 13.62 -2.82 3.37
C ARG A 616 15.05 -2.54 2.94
N ALA A 617 15.64 -1.44 3.41
CA ALA A 617 17.05 -1.17 3.17
C ALA A 617 17.96 -2.26 3.76
N ILE A 618 17.64 -2.80 4.95
CA ILE A 618 18.35 -3.95 5.53
C ILE A 618 18.19 -5.19 4.65
N SER A 619 16.98 -5.51 4.19
CA SER A 619 16.71 -6.61 3.25
C SER A 619 17.57 -6.49 1.98
N THR A 620 17.60 -5.32 1.34
CA THR A 620 18.45 -5.07 0.15
C THR A 620 19.94 -5.24 0.45
N ILE A 621 20.41 -4.82 1.63
CA ILE A 621 21.80 -5.06 2.03
C ILE A 621 22.07 -6.56 2.18
N LEU A 622 21.14 -7.31 2.78
CA LEU A 622 21.26 -8.76 2.94
C LEU A 622 21.28 -9.48 1.59
N GLU A 623 20.43 -9.06 0.65
CA GLU A 623 20.42 -9.54 -0.74
C GLU A 623 21.76 -9.25 -1.43
N SER A 624 22.29 -8.04 -1.28
CA SER A 624 23.55 -7.62 -1.91
C SER A 624 24.77 -8.37 -1.39
N VAL A 625 24.73 -8.86 -0.14
CA VAL A 625 25.80 -9.68 0.46
C VAL A 625 25.52 -11.18 0.43
N SER A 626 24.50 -11.63 -0.30
CA SER A 626 24.12 -13.06 -0.44
C SER A 626 25.28 -13.97 -0.86
N ARG A 627 26.22 -13.45 -1.67
CA ARG A 627 27.45 -14.15 -2.11
C ARG A 627 28.50 -14.33 -1.00
N LEU A 628 28.34 -13.70 0.16
CA LEU A 628 29.30 -13.70 1.27
C LEU A 628 28.66 -14.24 2.59
N PRO A 629 28.40 -15.55 2.70
CA PRO A 629 27.73 -16.16 3.86
C PRO A 629 28.35 -15.83 5.23
N HIS A 630 29.66 -15.61 5.30
CA HIS A 630 30.36 -15.31 6.56
C HIS A 630 29.94 -13.96 7.18
N LEU A 631 29.43 -13.01 6.38
CA LEU A 631 28.97 -11.70 6.89
C LEU A 631 27.67 -11.81 7.68
N PHE A 632 26.78 -12.74 7.33
CA PHE A 632 25.51 -12.97 8.03
C PHE A 632 25.73 -13.26 9.52
N VAL A 633 26.77 -14.02 9.87
CA VAL A 633 27.14 -14.32 11.27
C VAL A 633 27.52 -13.06 12.06
N HIS A 634 28.10 -12.06 11.40
CA HIS A 634 28.46 -10.78 12.03
C HIS A 634 27.29 -9.80 12.11
N ILE A 635 26.34 -9.88 11.18
CA ILE A 635 25.14 -9.03 11.13
C ILE A 635 24.07 -9.54 12.10
N GLU A 636 23.97 -10.86 12.31
CA GLU A 636 22.97 -11.53 13.17
C GLU A 636 22.75 -10.85 14.53
N PRO A 637 23.79 -10.53 15.33
CA PRO A 637 23.59 -9.95 16.67
C PRO A 637 22.97 -8.55 16.65
N THR A 638 23.07 -7.86 15.51
CA THR A 638 22.50 -6.51 15.32
C THR A 638 21.01 -6.59 15.00
N LEU A 639 20.60 -7.57 14.18
CA LEU A 639 19.22 -7.71 13.69
C LEU A 639 18.35 -8.57 14.61
N LEU A 640 18.94 -9.51 15.35
CA LEU A 640 18.22 -10.43 16.23
C LEU A 640 17.28 -9.73 17.22
N PRO A 641 17.66 -8.64 17.92
CA PRO A 641 16.74 -7.94 18.82
C PRO A 641 15.52 -7.35 18.11
N ILE A 642 15.67 -6.91 16.86
CA ILE A 642 14.58 -6.40 16.03
C ILE A 642 13.63 -7.55 15.69
N MET A 643 14.17 -8.66 15.16
CA MET A 643 13.38 -9.85 14.84
C MET A 643 12.62 -10.39 16.05
N CYS A 644 13.25 -10.50 17.22
CA CYS A 644 12.60 -10.99 18.44
C CYS A 644 11.44 -10.10 18.90
N ARG A 645 11.55 -8.78 18.79
CA ARG A 645 10.47 -7.87 19.24
C ARG A 645 9.36 -7.78 18.20
N MET A 646 9.72 -7.67 16.93
CA MET A 646 8.76 -7.39 15.85
C MET A 646 8.00 -8.62 15.36
N LEU A 647 8.45 -9.83 15.70
CA LEU A 647 7.65 -11.05 15.50
C LEU A 647 6.51 -11.22 16.53
N THR A 648 6.25 -10.21 17.36
CA THR A 648 5.14 -10.20 18.35
C THR A 648 4.04 -9.22 17.92
N THR A 649 2.99 -9.06 18.74
CA THR A 649 1.93 -8.05 18.48
C THR A 649 2.46 -6.62 18.41
N ASP A 650 3.67 -6.34 18.90
CA ASP A 650 4.30 -5.02 18.79
C ASP A 650 4.73 -4.68 17.36
N GLY A 651 4.86 -5.66 16.45
CA GLY A 651 5.42 -5.46 15.11
C GLY A 651 4.47 -5.76 13.96
N GLN A 652 3.15 -5.69 14.17
CA GLN A 652 2.14 -6.02 13.14
C GLN A 652 2.35 -5.26 11.83
N GLU A 653 2.76 -4.00 11.90
CA GLU A 653 2.94 -3.11 10.74
C GLU A 653 4.21 -3.37 9.93
N VAL A 654 5.19 -4.07 10.51
CA VAL A 654 6.51 -4.35 9.91
C VAL A 654 6.79 -5.85 9.78
N PHE A 655 5.76 -6.68 9.95
CA PHE A 655 5.91 -8.12 10.13
C PHE A 655 6.44 -8.81 8.86
N GLU A 656 6.00 -8.37 7.68
CA GLU A 656 6.46 -8.89 6.39
C GLU A 656 7.95 -8.63 6.18
N GLU A 657 8.40 -7.38 6.34
CA GLU A 657 9.81 -7.03 6.19
C GLU A 657 10.70 -7.79 7.18
N VAL A 658 10.21 -8.03 8.40
CA VAL A 658 10.96 -8.81 9.40
C VAL A 658 11.04 -10.29 9.00
N LEU A 659 9.97 -10.87 8.47
CA LEU A 659 9.99 -12.26 7.97
C LEU A 659 10.89 -12.41 6.74
N GLU A 660 10.98 -11.40 5.89
CA GLU A 660 11.94 -11.35 4.78
C GLU A 660 13.39 -11.39 5.30
N ILE A 661 13.71 -10.56 6.31
CA ILE A 661 15.01 -10.58 6.97
C ILE A 661 15.29 -11.95 7.60
N VAL A 662 14.33 -12.54 8.31
CA VAL A 662 14.47 -13.90 8.89
C VAL A 662 14.73 -14.93 7.80
N SER A 663 14.06 -14.82 6.65
CA SER A 663 14.26 -15.70 5.49
C SER A 663 15.68 -15.58 4.94
N TYR A 664 16.21 -14.38 4.74
CA TYR A 664 17.61 -14.20 4.32
C TYR A 664 18.62 -14.73 5.33
N MET A 665 18.40 -14.45 6.62
CA MET A 665 19.27 -14.92 7.69
C MET A 665 19.25 -16.46 7.80
N THR A 666 18.10 -17.09 7.61
CA THR A 666 17.95 -18.55 7.67
C THR A 666 18.38 -19.25 6.39
N PHE A 667 18.36 -18.59 5.23
CA PHE A 667 18.73 -19.18 3.93
C PHE A 667 20.21 -19.00 3.56
N PHE A 668 20.78 -17.79 3.71
CA PHE A 668 22.15 -17.50 3.28
C PHE A 668 23.22 -17.75 4.35
N SER A 669 22.85 -17.77 5.65
CA SER A 669 23.81 -18.07 6.72
C SER A 669 24.39 -19.49 6.57
N PRO A 670 25.70 -19.73 6.80
CA PRO A 670 26.29 -21.07 6.70
C PRO A 670 25.64 -22.09 7.64
N THR A 671 25.20 -21.64 8.82
CA THR A 671 24.55 -22.48 9.83
C THR A 671 23.54 -21.65 10.60
N ILE A 672 22.35 -22.19 10.83
CA ILE A 672 21.34 -21.56 11.67
C ILE A 672 21.77 -21.64 13.15
N SER A 673 21.94 -20.48 13.79
CA SER A 673 22.37 -20.39 15.19
C SER A 673 21.24 -20.80 16.16
N LEU A 674 21.61 -21.13 17.41
CA LEU A 674 20.62 -21.40 18.46
C LEU A 674 19.80 -20.15 18.82
N GLU A 675 20.36 -18.96 18.63
CA GLU A 675 19.66 -17.70 18.88
C GLU A 675 18.58 -17.47 17.81
N MET A 676 18.86 -17.78 16.54
CA MET A 676 17.85 -17.76 15.48
C MET A 676 16.72 -18.77 15.74
N TRP A 677 16.99 -19.93 16.33
CA TRP A 677 15.94 -20.88 16.73
C TRP A 677 14.98 -20.33 17.80
N SER A 678 15.36 -19.28 18.54
CA SER A 678 14.46 -18.61 19.49
C SER A 678 13.31 -17.84 18.83
N LEU A 679 13.39 -17.59 17.51
CA LEU A 679 12.33 -16.95 16.73
C LEU A 679 11.19 -17.91 16.36
N TRP A 680 11.46 -19.23 16.33
CA TRP A 680 10.45 -20.22 15.96
C TRP A 680 9.19 -20.19 16.85
N PRO A 681 9.30 -20.17 18.19
CA PRO A 681 8.12 -20.05 19.05
C PRO A 681 7.32 -18.77 18.79
N LEU A 682 7.99 -17.66 18.49
CA LEU A 682 7.33 -16.37 18.22
C LEU A 682 6.49 -16.44 16.94
N MET A 683 7.06 -16.99 15.85
CA MET A 683 6.31 -17.19 14.60
C MET A 683 5.11 -18.13 14.79
N MET A 684 5.27 -19.19 15.59
CA MET A 684 4.18 -20.13 15.89
C MET A 684 3.08 -19.51 16.74
N GLU A 685 3.43 -18.65 17.69
CA GLU A 685 2.47 -17.91 18.53
C GLU A 685 1.74 -16.84 17.70
N ALA A 686 2.47 -16.06 16.88
CA ALA A 686 1.89 -15.08 15.98
C ALA A 686 0.87 -15.71 15.04
N LEU A 687 1.23 -16.83 14.39
CA LEU A 687 0.36 -17.57 13.47
C LEU A 687 -0.89 -18.14 14.16
N ALA A 688 -0.82 -18.43 15.46
CA ALA A 688 -1.94 -18.97 16.22
C ALA A 688 -2.91 -17.90 16.72
N ASP A 689 -2.47 -16.65 16.87
CA ASP A 689 -3.24 -15.58 17.51
C ASP A 689 -3.79 -14.55 16.51
N TRP A 690 -2.94 -13.99 15.63
CA TRP A 690 -3.32 -12.87 14.77
C TRP A 690 -2.72 -12.87 13.35
N ALA A 691 -1.64 -13.61 13.10
CA ALA A 691 -0.83 -13.50 11.88
C ALA A 691 -1.14 -14.58 10.82
N ILE A 692 -2.39 -15.04 10.72
CA ILE A 692 -2.79 -16.09 9.75
C ILE A 692 -2.63 -15.63 8.31
N ASP A 693 -2.90 -14.35 8.04
CA ASP A 693 -2.79 -13.76 6.71
C ASP A 693 -1.33 -13.74 6.21
N PHE A 694 -0.36 -13.73 7.13
CA PHE A 694 1.08 -13.74 6.85
C PHE A 694 1.67 -15.17 6.76
N PHE A 695 0.84 -16.21 6.77
CA PHE A 695 1.32 -17.58 6.71
C PHE A 695 2.18 -17.89 5.47
N PRO A 696 1.92 -17.35 4.26
CA PRO A 696 2.83 -17.49 3.13
C PRO A 696 4.24 -16.95 3.42
N ASN A 697 4.36 -15.80 4.07
CA ASN A 697 5.66 -15.23 4.45
C ASN A 697 6.36 -16.05 5.56
N ILE A 698 5.59 -16.64 6.49
CA ILE A 698 6.12 -17.50 7.56
C ILE A 698 6.56 -18.88 7.02
N LEU A 699 5.96 -19.37 5.94
CA LEU A 699 6.30 -20.66 5.33
C LEU A 699 7.80 -20.78 5.02
N VAL A 700 8.37 -19.74 4.43
CA VAL A 700 9.77 -19.72 3.96
C VAL A 700 10.78 -19.90 5.09
N PRO A 701 10.78 -19.09 6.18
CA PRO A 701 11.71 -19.30 7.26
C PRO A 701 11.48 -20.65 7.94
N LEU A 702 10.24 -21.12 8.08
CA LEU A 702 9.94 -22.44 8.64
C LEU A 702 10.49 -23.59 7.78
N ASP A 703 10.40 -23.49 6.45
CA ASP A 703 11.08 -24.43 5.55
C ASP A 703 12.58 -24.40 5.79
N ASN A 704 13.22 -23.24 5.78
CA ASN A 704 14.67 -23.11 5.98
C ASN A 704 15.15 -23.78 7.29
N TYR A 705 14.41 -23.65 8.39
CA TYR A 705 14.70 -24.35 9.65
C TYR A 705 14.64 -25.87 9.50
N ILE A 706 13.68 -26.40 8.74
CA ILE A 706 13.49 -27.85 8.56
C ILE A 706 14.48 -28.42 7.53
N SER A 707 14.64 -27.77 6.38
CA SER A 707 15.47 -28.25 5.27
C SER A 707 16.96 -28.10 5.55
N ARG A 708 17.40 -26.97 6.13
CA ARG A 708 18.83 -26.70 6.38
C ARG A 708 19.30 -27.16 7.76
N SER A 709 18.41 -27.26 8.74
CA SER A 709 18.75 -27.66 10.12
C SER A 709 17.91 -28.85 10.61
N THR A 710 17.67 -29.81 9.70
CA THR A 710 16.87 -31.04 9.96
C THR A 710 17.32 -31.80 11.20
N ALA A 711 18.64 -31.91 11.43
CA ALA A 711 19.17 -32.59 12.60
C ALA A 711 18.74 -31.92 13.92
N HIS A 712 18.72 -30.59 13.96
CA HIS A 712 18.28 -29.85 15.16
C HIS A 712 16.77 -29.95 15.35
N PHE A 713 15.99 -29.77 14.27
CA PHE A 713 14.54 -29.96 14.26
C PHE A 713 14.13 -31.34 14.80
N LEU A 714 14.87 -32.40 14.45
CA LEU A 714 14.59 -33.76 14.88
C LEU A 714 15.01 -34.08 16.33
N THR A 715 16.11 -33.48 16.80
CA THR A 715 16.73 -33.85 18.09
C THR A 715 16.31 -32.96 19.26
N CYS A 716 15.89 -31.72 19.01
CA CYS A 716 15.49 -30.80 20.06
C CYS A 716 14.15 -31.23 20.70
N LYS A 717 14.11 -31.22 22.03
CA LYS A 717 12.92 -31.58 22.83
C LYS A 717 12.46 -30.47 23.78
N ASP A 718 13.20 -29.38 23.86
CA ASP A 718 12.85 -28.22 24.68
C ASP A 718 13.30 -26.92 23.97
N PRO A 719 12.41 -26.29 23.18
CA PRO A 719 11.04 -26.73 22.83
C PRO A 719 11.02 -27.88 21.80
N ASP A 720 9.96 -28.71 21.81
CA ASP A 720 9.75 -29.75 20.80
C ASP A 720 9.16 -29.13 19.52
N TYR A 721 10.03 -28.81 18.56
CA TYR A 721 9.64 -28.16 17.29
C TYR A 721 8.68 -29.00 16.44
N GLN A 722 8.81 -30.33 16.49
CA GLN A 722 7.90 -31.22 15.76
C GLN A 722 6.48 -31.14 16.34
N GLN A 723 6.36 -31.17 17.67
CA GLN A 723 5.08 -31.02 18.34
C GLN A 723 4.49 -29.61 18.12
N SER A 724 5.34 -28.58 18.14
CA SER A 724 4.92 -27.19 17.84
C SER A 724 4.32 -27.07 16.44
N LEU A 725 5.02 -27.60 15.43
CA LEU A 725 4.55 -27.60 14.04
C LEU A 725 3.21 -28.34 13.89
N TRP A 726 3.10 -29.52 14.51
CA TRP A 726 1.85 -30.27 14.50
C TRP A 726 0.70 -29.49 15.14
N ASN A 727 0.92 -28.87 16.30
CA ASN A 727 -0.13 -28.12 17.00
C ASN A 727 -0.68 -27.00 16.11
N MET A 728 0.22 -26.23 15.47
CA MET A 728 -0.15 -25.18 14.53
C MET A 728 -0.92 -25.73 13.33
N ILE A 729 -0.38 -26.72 12.62
CA ILE A 729 -1.02 -27.30 11.42
C ILE A 729 -2.39 -27.89 11.77
N SER A 730 -2.50 -28.57 12.93
CA SER A 730 -3.75 -29.15 13.40
C SER A 730 -4.81 -28.11 13.74
N SER A 731 -4.38 -26.94 14.22
CA SER A 731 -5.26 -25.80 14.50
C SER A 731 -5.77 -25.20 13.18
N VAL A 732 -4.85 -24.84 12.28
CA VAL A 732 -5.15 -24.17 11.00
C VAL A 732 -6.00 -25.06 10.08
N MET A 733 -5.56 -26.29 9.81
CA MET A 733 -6.30 -27.19 8.92
C MET A 733 -7.59 -27.75 9.55
N GLY A 734 -7.68 -27.73 10.89
CA GLY A 734 -8.83 -28.20 11.65
C GLY A 734 -9.97 -27.18 11.73
N ASP A 735 -9.64 -25.89 11.70
CA ASP A 735 -10.60 -24.79 11.79
C ASP A 735 -11.57 -24.81 10.59
N LYS A 736 -12.84 -24.54 10.88
CA LYS A 736 -13.93 -24.48 9.90
C LYS A 736 -14.19 -23.07 9.40
N ASN A 737 -13.68 -22.07 10.11
CA ASN A 737 -13.90 -20.66 9.79
C ASN A 737 -12.80 -20.09 8.88
N LEU A 738 -11.65 -20.75 8.79
CA LEU A 738 -10.55 -20.34 7.90
C LEU A 738 -10.83 -20.71 6.44
N GLU A 739 -10.59 -19.75 5.56
CA GLU A 739 -10.81 -19.88 4.13
C GLU A 739 -9.77 -20.82 3.49
N ASP A 740 -10.06 -21.31 2.29
CA ASP A 740 -9.13 -22.20 1.60
C ASP A 740 -7.82 -21.49 1.20
N GLY A 741 -7.79 -20.16 1.08
CA GLY A 741 -6.57 -19.38 0.75
C GLY A 741 -5.55 -19.37 1.89
N ASP A 742 -6.00 -19.05 3.11
CA ASP A 742 -5.13 -18.91 4.30
C ASP A 742 -4.46 -20.22 4.73
N ILE A 743 -4.93 -21.35 4.19
CA ILE A 743 -4.49 -22.71 4.57
C ILE A 743 -3.47 -23.27 3.60
N GLU A 744 -3.32 -22.69 2.40
CA GLU A 744 -2.42 -23.18 1.35
C GLU A 744 -0.96 -23.42 1.80
N PRO A 745 -0.38 -22.63 2.72
CA PRO A 745 0.96 -22.91 3.24
C PRO A 745 1.07 -24.16 4.12
N ALA A 746 -0.01 -24.60 4.77
CA ALA A 746 0.04 -25.71 5.72
C ALA A 746 0.38 -27.06 5.04
N PRO A 747 -0.26 -27.46 3.91
CA PRO A 747 0.16 -28.62 3.15
C PRO A 747 1.61 -28.55 2.68
N LYS A 748 2.11 -27.38 2.24
CA LYS A 748 3.50 -27.19 1.79
C LYS A 748 4.49 -27.51 2.92
N LEU A 749 4.22 -27.08 4.16
CA LEU A 749 5.05 -27.47 5.33
C LEU A 749 5.05 -28.98 5.60
N ILE A 750 3.93 -29.66 5.40
CA ILE A 750 3.87 -31.13 5.56
C ILE A 750 4.75 -31.80 4.49
N GLN A 751 4.70 -31.32 3.24
CA GLN A 751 5.56 -31.80 2.15
C GLN A 751 7.04 -31.65 2.52
N VAL A 752 7.45 -30.45 2.97
CA VAL A 752 8.82 -30.16 3.45
C VAL A 752 9.29 -31.17 4.50
N VAL A 753 8.44 -31.50 5.49
CA VAL A 753 8.77 -32.50 6.52
C VAL A 753 8.98 -33.88 5.92
N PHE A 754 8.10 -34.34 5.02
CA PHE A 754 8.24 -35.66 4.41
C PHE A 754 9.43 -35.77 3.45
N GLN A 755 9.73 -34.70 2.72
CA GLN A 755 10.85 -34.68 1.78
C GLN A 755 12.21 -34.65 2.50
N ASN A 756 12.33 -33.86 3.57
CA ASN A 756 13.60 -33.69 4.29
C ASN A 756 13.84 -34.71 5.42
N CYS A 757 12.79 -35.18 6.12
CA CYS A 757 12.94 -36.03 7.30
C CYS A 757 12.78 -37.54 7.02
N ARG A 758 13.14 -38.01 5.82
CA ARG A 758 12.86 -39.38 5.36
C ARG A 758 13.31 -40.47 6.34
N GLY A 759 12.37 -41.32 6.76
CA GLY A 759 12.60 -42.45 7.69
C GLY A 759 12.78 -42.08 9.16
N GLN A 760 12.59 -40.81 9.54
CA GLN A 760 12.82 -40.32 10.91
C GLN A 760 11.55 -39.80 11.60
N VAL A 761 10.44 -39.66 10.88
CA VAL A 761 9.17 -39.07 11.36
C VAL A 761 7.96 -39.99 11.19
N ASP A 762 8.16 -41.32 11.23
CA ASP A 762 7.09 -42.33 11.04
C ASP A 762 5.86 -42.13 11.95
N HIS A 763 6.08 -41.63 13.17
CA HIS A 763 5.03 -41.35 14.14
C HIS A 763 4.10 -40.20 13.75
N TRP A 764 4.56 -39.28 12.89
CA TRP A 764 3.78 -38.15 12.39
C TRP A 764 3.01 -38.45 11.10
N VAL A 765 3.30 -39.57 10.42
CA VAL A 765 2.64 -39.95 9.15
C VAL A 765 1.13 -40.13 9.33
N GLU A 766 0.67 -40.83 10.37
CA GLU A 766 -0.78 -41.01 10.61
C GLU A 766 -1.50 -39.68 10.96
N PRO A 767 -0.99 -38.84 11.88
CA PRO A 767 -1.55 -37.52 12.15
C PRO A 767 -1.67 -36.63 10.90
N TYR A 768 -0.61 -36.46 10.11
CA TYR A 768 -0.63 -35.60 8.93
C TYR A 768 -1.56 -36.12 7.83
N LEU A 769 -1.57 -37.43 7.56
CA LEU A 769 -2.52 -38.00 6.59
C LEU A 769 -3.98 -37.83 7.03
N ARG A 770 -4.25 -37.97 8.33
CA ARG A 770 -5.61 -37.83 8.86
C ARG A 770 -6.16 -36.41 8.65
N ILE A 771 -5.39 -35.39 9.03
CA ILE A 771 -5.83 -33.99 8.90
C ILE A 771 -5.91 -33.57 7.42
N THR A 772 -4.98 -34.04 6.59
CA THR A 772 -4.98 -33.82 5.13
C THR A 772 -6.26 -34.35 4.49
N VAL A 773 -6.65 -35.58 4.80
CA VAL A 773 -7.88 -36.18 4.25
C VAL A 773 -9.14 -35.49 4.80
N GLU A 774 -9.13 -35.07 6.06
CA GLU A 774 -10.25 -34.32 6.65
C GLU A 774 -10.46 -32.97 5.94
N ARG A 775 -9.38 -32.23 5.63
CA ARG A 775 -9.46 -30.98 4.89
C ARG A 775 -9.82 -31.20 3.41
N LEU A 776 -9.27 -32.24 2.77
CA LEU A 776 -9.54 -32.59 1.37
C LEU A 776 -11.04 -32.79 1.08
N ARG A 777 -11.79 -33.30 2.05
CA ARG A 777 -13.25 -33.47 1.96
C ARG A 777 -14.05 -32.17 2.07
N ARG A 778 -13.47 -31.11 2.61
CA ARG A 778 -14.12 -29.81 2.88
C ARG A 778 -13.80 -28.77 1.81
N THR A 779 -12.56 -28.77 1.33
CA THR A 779 -12.05 -27.79 0.37
C THR A 779 -12.85 -27.82 -0.93
N GLU A 780 -13.13 -26.63 -1.47
CA GLU A 780 -13.79 -26.47 -2.76
C GLU A 780 -12.80 -26.11 -3.86
N LYS A 781 -11.77 -25.30 -3.52
CA LYS A 781 -10.72 -24.84 -4.45
C LYS A 781 -9.91 -25.99 -5.08
N PRO A 782 -9.78 -26.05 -6.42
CA PRO A 782 -8.98 -27.07 -7.11
C PRO A 782 -7.50 -27.06 -6.75
N TYR A 783 -6.91 -25.88 -6.52
CA TYR A 783 -5.49 -25.72 -6.18
C TYR A 783 -5.14 -26.36 -4.84
N LEU A 784 -5.86 -26.01 -3.76
CA LEU A 784 -5.67 -26.63 -2.45
C LEU A 784 -5.94 -28.15 -2.45
N LYS A 785 -6.90 -28.64 -3.26
CA LYS A 785 -7.06 -30.09 -3.49
C LYS A 785 -5.82 -30.73 -4.09
N GLY A 786 -5.15 -30.04 -5.03
CA GLY A 786 -3.88 -30.44 -5.61
C GLY A 786 -2.81 -30.60 -4.53
N LEU A 787 -2.57 -29.54 -3.75
CA LEU A 787 -1.59 -29.53 -2.65
C LEU A 787 -1.83 -30.64 -1.62
N LEU A 788 -3.09 -30.90 -1.25
CA LEU A 788 -3.44 -31.96 -0.30
C LEU A 788 -3.21 -33.37 -0.88
N ILE A 789 -3.36 -33.55 -2.19
CA ILE A 789 -3.02 -34.79 -2.87
C ILE A 789 -1.51 -34.97 -3.00
N GLU A 790 -0.75 -33.89 -3.21
CA GLU A 790 0.71 -33.90 -3.18
C GLU A 790 1.25 -34.35 -1.82
N VAL A 791 0.65 -33.89 -0.70
CA VAL A 791 0.99 -34.42 0.64
C VAL A 791 0.84 -35.95 0.71
N VAL A 792 -0.20 -36.51 0.09
CA VAL A 792 -0.38 -37.97 0.01
C VAL A 792 0.69 -38.62 -0.87
N ALA A 793 1.05 -37.99 -1.99
CA ALA A 793 2.11 -38.45 -2.88
C ALA A 793 3.48 -38.45 -2.19
N ASP A 794 3.82 -37.40 -1.44
CA ASP A 794 5.03 -37.31 -0.64
C ASP A 794 5.05 -38.33 0.50
N ALA A 795 3.92 -38.56 1.17
CA ALA A 795 3.81 -39.62 2.17
C ALA A 795 4.04 -41.02 1.56
N LEU A 796 3.63 -41.25 0.31
CA LEU A 796 3.89 -42.49 -0.42
C LEU A 796 5.36 -42.61 -0.82
N TYR A 797 5.98 -41.51 -1.26
CA TYR A 797 7.41 -41.48 -1.56
C TYR A 797 8.29 -41.69 -0.31
N TYR A 798 7.87 -41.09 0.82
CA TYR A 798 8.47 -41.26 2.13
C TYR A 798 8.48 -42.73 2.55
N ASN A 799 7.30 -43.37 2.62
CA ASN A 799 7.14 -44.78 2.96
C ASN A 799 5.80 -45.35 2.46
N ALA A 800 5.80 -45.92 1.25
CA ALA A 800 4.60 -46.42 0.59
C ALA A 800 3.83 -47.49 1.39
N SER A 801 4.53 -48.41 2.05
CA SER A 801 3.90 -49.51 2.82
C SER A 801 3.18 -48.97 4.06
N LEU A 802 3.83 -48.08 4.81
CA LEU A 802 3.26 -47.44 6.00
C LEU A 802 2.05 -46.57 5.63
N THR A 803 2.22 -45.71 4.63
CA THR A 803 1.18 -44.78 4.17
C THR A 803 -0.06 -45.51 3.67
N LEU A 804 0.11 -46.55 2.85
CA LEU A 804 -1.02 -47.34 2.35
C LEU A 804 -1.75 -48.08 3.48
N THR A 805 -1.02 -48.62 4.46
CA THR A 805 -1.61 -49.27 5.64
C THR A 805 -2.44 -48.29 6.46
N ILE A 806 -1.97 -47.05 6.63
CA ILE A 806 -2.71 -45.99 7.32
C ILE A 806 -3.97 -45.60 6.54
N LEU A 807 -3.88 -45.36 5.23
CA LEU A 807 -5.03 -45.02 4.39
C LEU A 807 -6.10 -46.12 4.39
N GLN A 808 -5.69 -47.40 4.44
CA GLN A 808 -6.57 -48.55 4.58
C GLN A 808 -7.22 -48.58 5.98
N LYS A 809 -6.45 -48.37 7.06
CA LYS A 809 -6.96 -48.30 8.43
C LYS A 809 -7.99 -47.18 8.61
N LEU A 810 -7.81 -46.06 7.92
CA LEU A 810 -8.74 -44.93 7.92
C LEU A 810 -9.97 -45.14 7.02
N ASN A 811 -10.01 -46.22 6.21
CA ASN A 811 -11.03 -46.50 5.19
C ASN A 811 -11.18 -45.40 4.13
N VAL A 812 -10.09 -44.73 3.77
CA VAL A 812 -10.10 -43.59 2.80
C VAL A 812 -9.28 -43.85 1.54
N ALA A 813 -8.53 -44.96 1.48
CA ALA A 813 -7.66 -45.29 0.35
C ALA A 813 -8.38 -45.21 -1.02
N THR A 814 -9.52 -45.90 -1.16
CA THR A 814 -10.28 -45.92 -2.42
C THR A 814 -10.81 -44.53 -2.81
N GLU A 815 -11.23 -43.73 -1.85
CA GLU A 815 -11.72 -42.36 -2.06
C GLU A 815 -10.61 -41.46 -2.58
N VAL A 816 -9.48 -41.41 -1.88
CA VAL A 816 -8.32 -40.57 -2.21
C VAL A 816 -7.74 -40.95 -3.58
N PHE A 817 -7.52 -42.23 -3.86
CA PHE A 817 -6.99 -42.65 -5.16
C PHE A 817 -7.96 -42.37 -6.31
N ASN A 818 -9.27 -42.56 -6.12
CA ASN A 818 -10.23 -42.24 -7.17
C ASN A 818 -10.27 -40.74 -7.47
N LEU A 819 -10.23 -39.89 -6.45
CA LEU A 819 -10.15 -38.44 -6.61
C LEU A 819 -8.84 -38.05 -7.32
N TRP A 820 -7.70 -38.57 -6.87
CA TRP A 820 -6.40 -38.30 -7.49
C TRP A 820 -6.39 -38.67 -8.98
N PHE A 821 -6.83 -39.89 -9.32
CA PHE A 821 -6.90 -40.32 -10.72
C PHE A 821 -7.89 -39.49 -11.55
N GLN A 822 -9.00 -39.03 -10.97
CA GLN A 822 -9.94 -38.14 -11.65
C GLN A 822 -9.27 -36.78 -11.94
N MET A 823 -8.55 -36.21 -10.97
CA MET A 823 -7.84 -34.95 -11.14
C MET A 823 -6.74 -35.04 -12.20
N LEU A 824 -6.02 -36.17 -12.26
CA LEU A 824 -5.00 -36.45 -13.28
C LEU A 824 -5.55 -36.58 -14.71
N GLN A 825 -6.83 -36.96 -14.84
CA GLN A 825 -7.49 -37.15 -16.15
C GLN A 825 -8.22 -35.90 -16.65
N GLN A 826 -8.41 -34.88 -15.80
CA GLN A 826 -9.09 -33.65 -16.18
C GLN A 826 -8.22 -32.77 -17.08
N THR A 827 -8.68 -32.53 -18.30
CA THR A 827 -8.04 -31.65 -19.28
C THR A 827 -9.01 -30.56 -19.77
N LYS A 828 -8.49 -29.36 -20.03
CA LYS A 828 -9.18 -28.26 -20.70
C LYS A 828 -9.44 -28.65 -22.18
N LYS A 829 -10.31 -27.90 -22.87
CA LYS A 829 -10.59 -28.10 -24.31
C LYS A 829 -9.35 -27.94 -25.20
N SER A 830 -8.35 -27.17 -24.73
CA SER A 830 -7.05 -26.98 -25.36
C SER A 830 -6.11 -28.20 -25.23
N GLY A 831 -6.47 -29.22 -24.44
CA GLY A 831 -5.62 -30.37 -24.15
C GLY A 831 -4.72 -30.19 -22.92
N ALA A 832 -4.60 -28.97 -22.38
CA ALA A 832 -3.86 -28.68 -21.16
C ALA A 832 -4.51 -29.32 -19.91
N ARG A 833 -3.71 -29.75 -18.93
CA ARG A 833 -4.23 -30.33 -17.68
C ARG A 833 -4.87 -29.24 -16.80
N VAL A 834 -5.95 -29.60 -16.12
CA VAL A 834 -6.65 -28.68 -15.20
C VAL A 834 -5.93 -28.59 -13.84
N ASN A 835 -5.37 -29.71 -13.37
CA ASN A 835 -4.68 -29.82 -12.07
C ASN A 835 -3.22 -30.26 -12.28
N PHE A 836 -2.35 -30.00 -11.29
CA PHE A 836 -0.90 -30.31 -11.32
C PHE A 836 -0.24 -29.70 -12.55
N LYS A 837 -0.32 -28.36 -12.66
CA LYS A 837 0.19 -27.62 -13.81
C LYS A 837 1.71 -27.47 -13.75
N ARG A 838 2.26 -27.25 -12.54
CA ARG A 838 3.69 -26.97 -12.33
C ARG A 838 4.54 -28.22 -12.55
N GLU A 839 5.82 -28.01 -12.87
CA GLU A 839 6.78 -29.09 -13.06
C GLU A 839 6.92 -29.93 -11.77
N HIS A 840 7.10 -29.24 -10.64
CA HIS A 840 7.25 -29.83 -9.32
C HIS A 840 6.06 -30.75 -8.93
N ASP A 841 4.82 -30.28 -9.11
CA ASP A 841 3.59 -31.03 -8.80
C ASP A 841 3.56 -32.40 -9.52
N LYS A 842 3.93 -32.40 -10.81
CA LYS A 842 3.98 -33.61 -11.64
C LYS A 842 5.09 -34.55 -11.18
N LYS A 843 6.24 -34.01 -10.78
CA LYS A 843 7.37 -34.76 -10.24
C LYS A 843 7.02 -35.45 -8.93
N VAL A 844 6.43 -34.73 -7.96
CA VAL A 844 5.96 -35.28 -6.68
C VAL A 844 4.94 -36.40 -6.91
N CYS A 845 3.94 -36.17 -7.78
CA CYS A 845 2.95 -37.18 -8.11
C CYS A 845 3.55 -38.42 -8.79
N CYS A 846 4.51 -38.25 -9.71
CA CYS A 846 5.24 -39.33 -10.36
C CYS A 846 5.96 -40.22 -9.34
N LEU A 847 6.70 -39.61 -8.42
CA LEU A 847 7.50 -40.31 -7.41
C LEU A 847 6.61 -41.05 -6.41
N GLY A 848 5.51 -40.43 -5.97
CA GLY A 848 4.52 -41.06 -5.10
C GLY A 848 3.86 -42.30 -5.74
N LEU A 849 3.39 -42.20 -6.99
CA LEU A 849 2.77 -43.33 -7.70
C LEU A 849 3.78 -44.43 -8.02
N THR A 850 5.01 -44.07 -8.41
CA THR A 850 6.07 -45.04 -8.69
C THR A 850 6.42 -45.85 -7.44
N SER A 851 6.42 -45.22 -6.27
CA SER A 851 6.73 -45.86 -4.99
C SER A 851 5.71 -46.95 -4.56
N LEU A 852 4.53 -47.00 -5.18
CA LEU A 852 3.52 -48.05 -4.97
C LEU A 852 3.80 -49.33 -5.76
N LEU A 853 4.51 -49.25 -6.88
CA LEU A 853 4.75 -50.37 -7.80
C LEU A 853 5.46 -51.58 -7.16
N PRO A 854 6.44 -51.42 -6.25
CA PRO A 854 7.14 -52.56 -5.66
C PRO A 854 6.36 -53.21 -4.49
N LEU A 855 5.22 -52.67 -4.06
CA LEU A 855 4.46 -53.19 -2.92
C LEU A 855 3.84 -54.55 -3.23
N PRO A 856 3.80 -55.53 -2.30
CA PRO A 856 3.30 -56.89 -2.53
C PRO A 856 1.81 -56.96 -2.88
N ALA A 857 1.39 -58.08 -3.49
CA ALA A 857 0.01 -58.28 -3.97
C ALA A 857 -1.05 -58.18 -2.86
N ASP A 858 -0.68 -58.49 -1.62
CA ASP A 858 -1.53 -58.39 -0.44
C ASP A 858 -1.90 -56.93 -0.10
N GLN A 859 -1.04 -55.98 -0.47
CA GLN A 859 -1.23 -54.55 -0.21
C GLN A 859 -1.79 -53.81 -1.43
N LEU A 860 -1.37 -54.20 -2.65
CA LEU A 860 -1.81 -53.57 -3.90
C LEU A 860 -2.36 -54.61 -4.91
N PRO A 861 -3.69 -54.74 -5.03
CA PRO A 861 -4.34 -55.67 -5.97
C PRO A 861 -3.94 -55.42 -7.43
N GLY A 862 -4.02 -56.45 -8.27
CA GLY A 862 -3.60 -56.39 -9.69
C GLY A 862 -4.29 -55.30 -10.53
N GLU A 863 -5.60 -55.09 -10.32
CA GLU A 863 -6.35 -54.03 -11.02
C GLU A 863 -5.90 -52.61 -10.63
N ALA A 864 -5.54 -52.41 -9.35
CA ALA A 864 -5.03 -51.14 -8.87
C ALA A 864 -3.60 -50.89 -9.36
N LEU A 865 -2.77 -51.94 -9.41
CA LEU A 865 -1.41 -51.87 -9.96
C LEU A 865 -1.41 -51.42 -11.42
N GLU A 866 -2.31 -51.96 -12.25
CA GLU A 866 -2.43 -51.55 -13.65
C GLU A 866 -2.79 -50.07 -13.79
N ARG A 867 -3.74 -49.60 -12.98
CA ARG A 867 -4.16 -48.19 -12.99
C ARG A 867 -3.04 -47.24 -12.55
N VAL A 868 -2.32 -47.58 -11.47
CA VAL A 868 -1.16 -46.82 -10.98
C VAL A 868 -0.06 -46.78 -12.04
N PHE A 869 0.23 -47.91 -12.69
CA PHE A 869 1.26 -48.00 -13.73
C PHE A 869 0.92 -47.14 -14.95
N LYS A 870 -0.33 -47.18 -15.43
CA LYS A 870 -0.79 -46.34 -16.55
C LYS A 870 -0.68 -44.85 -16.21
N SER A 871 -1.16 -44.44 -15.03
CA SER A 871 -1.12 -43.04 -14.59
C SER A 871 0.30 -42.51 -14.36
N ALA A 872 1.22 -43.33 -13.84
CA ALA A 872 2.62 -42.97 -13.68
C ALA A 872 3.29 -42.73 -15.05
N LEU A 873 3.02 -43.58 -16.05
CA LEU A 873 3.54 -43.38 -17.41
C LEU A 873 2.99 -42.12 -18.07
N ASP A 874 1.68 -41.85 -17.96
CA ASP A 874 1.07 -40.65 -18.55
C ASP A 874 1.61 -39.36 -17.90
N LEU A 875 1.92 -39.38 -16.60
CA LEU A 875 2.57 -38.27 -15.91
C LEU A 875 4.03 -38.08 -16.33
N LEU A 876 4.81 -39.15 -16.44
CA LEU A 876 6.21 -39.09 -16.90
C LEU A 876 6.32 -38.51 -18.32
N VAL A 877 5.39 -38.88 -19.20
CA VAL A 877 5.33 -38.31 -20.56
C VAL A 877 4.98 -36.82 -20.50
N ALA A 878 3.96 -36.43 -19.73
CA ALA A 878 3.59 -35.03 -19.59
C ALA A 878 4.67 -34.17 -18.92
N TYR A 879 5.46 -34.74 -18.01
CA TYR A 879 6.62 -34.11 -17.40
C TYR A 879 7.73 -33.92 -18.45
N LYS A 880 8.02 -34.96 -19.25
CA LYS A 880 8.99 -34.87 -20.35
C LYS A 880 8.63 -33.77 -21.35
N ASP A 881 7.37 -33.72 -21.78
CA ASP A 881 6.90 -32.78 -22.78
C ASP A 881 6.97 -31.33 -22.26
N GLN A 882 6.76 -31.11 -20.96
CA GLN A 882 6.89 -29.81 -20.33
C GLN A 882 8.35 -29.36 -20.21
N VAL A 883 9.24 -30.22 -19.71
CA VAL A 883 10.68 -29.90 -19.59
C VAL A 883 11.28 -29.60 -20.98
N ALA A 884 10.85 -30.34 -22.01
CA ALA A 884 11.28 -30.10 -23.39
C ALA A 884 10.68 -28.84 -24.03
N ALA A 885 9.56 -28.32 -23.51
CA ALA A 885 9.00 -27.04 -23.93
C ALA A 885 9.74 -25.89 -23.24
N ALA A 886 9.94 -25.98 -21.93
CA ALA A 886 10.70 -24.99 -21.16
C ALA A 886 12.14 -24.83 -21.67
N ALA A 887 12.83 -25.94 -21.99
CA ALA A 887 14.18 -25.86 -22.56
C ALA A 887 14.23 -25.19 -23.94
N LYS A 888 13.14 -25.26 -24.73
CA LYS A 888 13.07 -24.56 -26.02
C LYS A 888 12.76 -23.08 -25.86
N GLU A 889 11.92 -22.74 -24.89
CA GLU A 889 11.64 -21.35 -24.52
C GLU A 889 12.93 -20.70 -23.97
N GLU A 890 13.69 -21.37 -23.09
CA GLU A 890 15.00 -20.91 -22.62
C GLU A 890 16.01 -20.76 -23.80
N GLU A 891 16.06 -21.72 -24.75
CA GLU A 891 16.90 -21.60 -25.96
C GLU A 891 16.45 -20.43 -26.88
N GLU A 892 15.15 -20.16 -26.99
CA GLU A 892 14.60 -19.05 -27.79
C GLU A 892 14.78 -17.68 -27.10
N GLU A 893 14.78 -17.63 -25.76
CA GLU A 893 15.07 -16.44 -24.95
C GLU A 893 16.57 -16.11 -24.95
N GLU A 894 17.46 -17.11 -24.82
CA GLU A 894 18.92 -16.92 -24.94
C GLU A 894 19.33 -16.46 -26.35
N GLU A 895 18.58 -16.85 -27.40
CA GLU A 895 18.78 -16.34 -28.77
C GLU A 895 18.13 -14.95 -29.01
N GLY A 896 17.29 -14.45 -28.08
CA GLY A 896 16.50 -13.22 -28.21
C GLY A 896 17.04 -11.98 -27.46
N GLU A 897 18.04 -12.12 -26.59
CA GLU A 897 18.54 -11.00 -25.75
C GLU A 897 19.50 -10.01 -26.44
N ASP A 898 19.93 -10.26 -27.69
CA ASP A 898 20.91 -9.39 -28.38
C ASP A 898 20.31 -8.32 -29.32
N ASP A 899 18.98 -8.21 -29.45
CA ASP A 899 18.37 -7.21 -30.34
C ASP A 899 16.99 -6.72 -29.84
N ASP A 900 16.98 -5.74 -28.90
CA ASP A 900 15.99 -4.64 -28.92
C ASP A 900 16.32 -3.51 -27.92
N ASP A 901 17.18 -2.57 -28.36
CA ASP A 901 17.21 -1.20 -27.85
C ASP A 901 16.24 -0.31 -28.67
N MET A 902 15.22 0.22 -27.98
CA MET A 902 14.45 1.44 -28.31
C MET A 902 13.32 1.38 -29.36
N GLY A 903 12.12 1.01 -28.87
CA GLY A 903 11.03 1.97 -28.68
C GLY A 903 9.84 1.97 -29.65
N ASN A 904 8.63 1.63 -29.15
CA ASN A 904 7.40 2.33 -29.52
C ASN A 904 6.25 2.11 -28.53
N PHE A 905 5.53 3.20 -28.20
CA PHE A 905 4.27 3.21 -27.48
C PHE A 905 3.10 2.83 -28.42
N GLN A 906 2.21 1.94 -27.94
CA GLN A 906 0.77 1.77 -28.25
C GLN A 906 0.35 1.30 -29.66
N THR A 907 -0.37 0.16 -29.75
CA THR A 907 -1.84 0.03 -29.68
C THR A 907 -2.25 -1.43 -29.95
N ASP A 908 -3.26 -1.95 -29.24
CA ASP A 908 -3.92 -3.25 -29.49
C ASP A 908 -4.32 -3.45 -30.97
N ASP A 909 -4.05 -4.64 -31.52
CA ASP A 909 -4.98 -5.51 -32.27
C ASP A 909 -4.23 -6.55 -33.17
N GLU A 910 -4.53 -7.84 -32.92
CA GLU A 910 -4.65 -9.00 -33.84
C GLU A 910 -3.41 -9.66 -34.56
N ASP A 911 -3.12 -10.90 -34.14
CA ASP A 911 -2.83 -12.18 -34.84
C ASP A 911 -1.86 -12.35 -36.04
N ASP A 912 -1.09 -13.46 -35.91
CA ASP A 912 -0.58 -14.46 -36.90
C ASP A 912 0.79 -14.32 -37.63
N ASP A 913 1.63 -15.32 -37.34
CA ASP A 913 2.51 -16.17 -38.19
C ASP A 913 3.83 -15.67 -38.84
N ALA A 914 4.93 -16.18 -38.25
CA ALA A 914 5.99 -17.04 -38.81
C ALA A 914 6.98 -16.57 -39.93
N ASP A 915 8.25 -16.89 -39.64
CA ASP A 915 9.38 -17.35 -40.49
C ASP A 915 10.49 -16.35 -40.94
N SER A 916 11.62 -16.38 -40.19
CA SER A 916 12.99 -16.73 -40.62
C SER A 916 13.76 -15.90 -41.70
N ASP A 917 14.92 -15.31 -41.35
CA ASP A 917 16.30 -15.81 -41.66
C ASP A 917 17.45 -14.74 -41.47
N LYS A 918 18.46 -15.09 -40.65
CA LYS A 918 19.96 -14.89 -40.72
C LYS A 918 20.62 -13.49 -40.90
N ASP A 919 21.62 -13.13 -40.05
CA ASP A 919 23.05 -13.56 -40.13
C ASP A 919 24.02 -12.72 -39.23
N MET A 920 24.50 -13.32 -38.12
CA MET A 920 25.89 -13.44 -37.59
C MET A 920 26.82 -12.23 -37.25
N GLY A 921 27.48 -12.29 -36.07
CA GLY A 921 28.86 -11.77 -35.92
C GLY A 921 29.55 -11.47 -34.56
N VAL A 922 29.62 -12.44 -33.62
CA VAL A 922 30.73 -12.83 -32.68
C VAL A 922 31.72 -11.78 -32.10
N ASP A 923 31.88 -11.73 -30.76
CA ASP A 923 33.09 -12.21 -30.02
C ASP A 923 33.06 -11.90 -28.49
N ASP A 924 32.87 -12.98 -27.72
CA ASP A 924 33.49 -13.45 -26.45
C ASP A 924 34.09 -12.45 -25.43
N GLU A 925 33.63 -12.56 -24.18
CA GLU A 925 34.52 -12.77 -23.02
C GLU A 925 33.82 -13.57 -21.90
N ASP A 926 34.13 -14.87 -21.85
CA ASP A 926 33.72 -15.88 -20.87
C ASP A 926 34.04 -15.52 -19.40
N GLY A 927 33.07 -15.74 -18.51
CA GLY A 927 33.28 -15.74 -17.05
C GLY A 927 32.15 -16.38 -16.24
N ASP A 928 32.27 -17.69 -15.96
CA ASP A 928 31.56 -18.50 -14.94
C ASP A 928 30.01 -18.32 -14.82
N GLU A 929 29.27 -18.77 -15.84
CA GLU A 929 27.79 -18.72 -15.90
C GLU A 929 27.06 -19.70 -14.95
N ALA A 930 27.67 -20.83 -14.55
CA ALA A 930 26.96 -21.88 -13.83
C ALA A 930 26.63 -21.55 -12.35
N GLU A 931 27.41 -20.69 -11.69
CA GLU A 931 27.07 -20.16 -10.36
C GLU A 931 26.21 -18.89 -10.45
N SER A 932 26.40 -18.07 -11.48
CA SER A 932 25.62 -16.83 -11.70
C SER A 932 24.14 -17.12 -11.95
N VAL A 933 23.81 -18.08 -12.81
CA VAL A 933 22.42 -18.43 -13.14
C VAL A 933 21.68 -19.03 -11.94
N LYS A 934 22.36 -19.83 -11.11
CA LYS A 934 21.81 -20.33 -9.84
C LYS A 934 21.55 -19.20 -8.86
N LEU A 935 22.49 -18.27 -8.71
CA LEU A 935 22.35 -17.12 -7.82
C LEU A 935 21.32 -16.11 -8.32
N GLN A 936 21.14 -15.95 -9.63
CA GLN A 936 20.09 -15.12 -10.26
C GLN A 936 18.70 -15.74 -10.12
N LYS A 937 18.52 -17.05 -10.35
CA LYS A 937 17.26 -17.75 -10.06
C LYS A 937 16.93 -17.71 -8.55
N LEU A 938 17.93 -17.69 -7.67
CA LEU A 938 17.76 -17.56 -6.21
C LEU A 938 17.46 -16.12 -5.75
N ALA A 939 18.04 -15.10 -6.40
CA ALA A 939 17.68 -13.70 -6.18
C ALA A 939 16.28 -13.37 -6.75
N ALA A 940 15.85 -14.05 -7.81
CA ALA A 940 14.48 -13.98 -8.29
C ALA A 940 13.47 -14.57 -7.27
N ARG A 941 13.80 -15.69 -6.60
CA ARG A 941 13.00 -16.23 -5.49
C ARG A 941 12.96 -15.30 -4.27
N ALA A 942 14.01 -14.52 -4.04
CA ALA A 942 14.03 -13.46 -3.03
C ALA A 942 13.14 -12.26 -3.42
N ARG A 943 13.11 -11.88 -4.69
CA ARG A 943 12.25 -10.81 -5.20
C ARG A 943 10.77 -11.15 -5.21
N ALA A 944 10.41 -12.44 -5.25
CA ALA A 944 9.04 -12.94 -5.13
C ALA A 944 8.40 -12.71 -3.73
N PHE A 945 9.16 -12.19 -2.76
CA PHE A 945 8.65 -11.83 -1.42
C PHE A 945 7.96 -10.46 -1.35
N ARG A 946 7.98 -9.66 -2.42
CA ARG A 946 7.23 -8.37 -2.49
C ARG A 946 5.84 -8.63 -3.06
N PRO A 947 4.74 -8.33 -2.32
CA PRO A 947 3.40 -8.41 -2.91
C PRO A 947 3.29 -7.39 -4.03
N THR A 948 2.99 -7.84 -5.26
CA THR A 948 2.50 -6.97 -6.31
C THR A 948 1.12 -6.46 -5.88
N GLU A 949 1.03 -5.18 -5.50
CA GLU A 949 -0.24 -4.48 -5.36
C GLU A 949 -0.93 -4.42 -6.74
N SER A 950 -1.76 -5.42 -7.04
CA SER A 950 -2.78 -5.34 -8.08
C SER A 950 -4.05 -6.06 -7.64
N ASP A 951 -4.82 -5.40 -6.79
CA ASP A 951 -6.26 -5.60 -6.72
C ASP A 951 -6.88 -5.05 -8.02
N ASP A 952 -7.12 -5.91 -9.02
CA ASP A 952 -8.29 -5.88 -9.90
C ASP A 952 -8.26 -7.01 -10.97
N ASP A 953 -9.37 -7.77 -11.02
CA ASP A 953 -9.94 -8.60 -12.11
C ASP A 953 -9.22 -9.87 -12.64
N ASP A 954 -9.78 -11.03 -12.25
CA ASP A 954 -10.19 -12.17 -13.11
C ASP A 954 -9.40 -12.44 -14.42
N SER A 955 -8.07 -12.61 -14.33
CA SER A 955 -7.26 -13.23 -15.37
C SER A 955 -6.49 -14.42 -14.80
N ASP A 956 -7.06 -15.61 -15.00
CA ASP A 956 -6.65 -16.91 -14.44
C ASP A 956 -5.37 -17.50 -15.11
N ASP A 957 -4.52 -16.66 -15.72
CA ASP A 957 -3.43 -17.10 -16.62
C ASP A 957 -2.01 -16.55 -16.30
N ASP A 958 -1.77 -15.84 -15.19
CA ASP A 958 -0.41 -15.61 -14.68
C ASP A 958 -0.11 -16.52 -13.48
N PHE A 959 0.42 -17.71 -13.74
CA PHE A 959 1.04 -18.56 -12.72
C PHE A 959 2.56 -18.53 -12.90
N SER A 960 3.20 -17.41 -12.59
CA SER A 960 4.67 -17.29 -12.48
C SER A 960 5.17 -17.41 -11.04
N ASP A 961 4.46 -18.15 -10.19
CA ASP A 961 4.88 -18.43 -8.80
C ASP A 961 5.85 -19.62 -8.77
N ASP A 962 7.09 -19.38 -9.17
CA ASP A 962 8.24 -20.24 -8.87
C ASP A 962 8.66 -20.09 -7.40
N GLU A 963 7.74 -20.36 -6.47
CA GLU A 963 8.09 -20.74 -5.09
C GLU A 963 8.69 -22.15 -5.09
N GLU A 964 9.82 -22.33 -5.76
CA GLU A 964 10.53 -23.60 -5.71
C GLU A 964 11.31 -23.67 -4.38
N LEU A 965 10.71 -24.28 -3.36
CA LEU A 965 11.43 -24.67 -2.15
C LEU A 965 12.45 -25.76 -2.53
N GLN A 966 13.75 -25.53 -2.30
CA GLN A 966 14.78 -26.49 -2.69
C GLN A 966 14.66 -27.75 -1.81
N SER A 967 14.31 -28.88 -2.43
CA SER A 967 14.04 -30.12 -1.70
C SER A 967 14.97 -31.25 -2.14
N PRO A 968 15.21 -32.27 -1.29
CA PRO A 968 15.94 -33.48 -1.69
C PRO A 968 15.28 -34.25 -2.85
N ILE A 969 14.03 -33.94 -3.19
CA ILE A 969 13.34 -34.51 -4.33
C ILE A 969 13.90 -33.96 -5.65
N ASP A 970 14.49 -32.77 -5.63
CA ASP A 970 14.99 -32.10 -6.83
C ASP A 970 16.14 -32.87 -7.47
N ASP A 971 17.00 -33.47 -6.64
CA ASP A 971 18.12 -34.33 -7.06
C ASP A 971 17.68 -35.71 -7.60
N VAL A 972 16.39 -36.06 -7.51
CA VAL A 972 15.86 -37.36 -7.95
C VAL A 972 15.24 -37.25 -9.33
N ASP A 973 15.87 -37.91 -10.32
CA ASP A 973 15.29 -38.02 -11.66
C ASP A 973 14.10 -39.00 -11.69
N PRO A 974 12.88 -38.54 -12.06
CA PRO A 974 11.68 -39.38 -12.03
C PRO A 974 11.71 -40.57 -13.00
N PHE A 975 12.38 -40.43 -14.15
CA PHE A 975 12.47 -41.49 -15.15
C PHE A 975 13.41 -42.60 -14.69
N VAL A 976 14.57 -42.22 -14.13
CA VAL A 976 15.53 -43.16 -13.56
C VAL A 976 14.90 -43.92 -12.39
N PHE A 977 14.21 -43.20 -11.49
CA PHE A 977 13.52 -43.78 -10.35
C PHE A 977 12.44 -44.79 -10.77
N PHE A 978 11.64 -44.46 -11.81
CA PHE A 978 10.64 -45.38 -12.37
C PHE A 978 11.26 -46.67 -12.91
N VAL A 979 12.30 -46.57 -13.72
CA VAL A 979 12.95 -47.74 -14.32
C VAL A 979 13.60 -48.63 -13.26
N ASP A 980 14.27 -48.04 -12.26
CA ASP A 980 14.86 -48.82 -11.17
C ASP A 980 13.80 -49.52 -10.32
N THR A 981 12.69 -48.85 -10.06
CA THR A 981 11.57 -49.44 -9.32
C THR A 981 10.93 -50.61 -10.08
N ILE A 982 10.80 -50.50 -11.40
CA ILE A 982 10.32 -51.60 -12.25
C ILE A 982 11.31 -52.77 -12.31
N LYS A 983 12.61 -52.50 -12.41
CA LYS A 983 13.65 -53.54 -12.32
C LYS A 983 13.60 -54.26 -10.97
N ALA A 984 13.39 -53.51 -9.88
CA ALA A 984 13.20 -54.08 -8.55
C ALA A 984 11.96 -54.98 -8.48
N LEU A 985 10.82 -54.53 -9.03
CA LEU A 985 9.59 -55.33 -9.12
C LEU A 985 9.80 -56.61 -9.95
N GLN A 986 10.49 -56.51 -11.09
CA GLN A 986 10.82 -57.66 -11.94
C GLN A 986 11.70 -58.68 -11.22
N ALA A 987 12.62 -58.21 -10.37
CA ALA A 987 13.49 -59.06 -9.58
C ALA A 987 12.76 -59.70 -8.38
N SER A 988 11.85 -58.97 -7.73
CA SER A 988 11.13 -59.43 -6.54
C SER A 988 9.92 -60.32 -6.86
N ASP A 989 9.16 -60.02 -7.92
CA ASP A 989 7.96 -60.75 -8.31
C ASP A 989 7.79 -60.84 -9.85
N PRO A 990 8.51 -61.78 -10.50
CA PRO A 990 8.50 -61.91 -11.97
C PRO A 990 7.13 -62.27 -12.56
N LEU A 991 6.31 -63.01 -11.82
CA LEU A 991 4.97 -63.45 -12.26
C LEU A 991 4.02 -62.26 -12.34
N ARG A 992 4.07 -61.37 -11.36
CA ARG A 992 3.24 -60.17 -11.33
C ARG A 992 3.63 -59.16 -12.39
N PHE A 993 4.93 -59.00 -12.65
CA PHE A 993 5.41 -58.18 -13.77
C PHE A 993 4.97 -58.73 -15.13
N GLN A 994 5.02 -60.06 -15.33
CA GLN A 994 4.51 -60.69 -16.55
C GLN A 994 3.01 -60.47 -16.75
N ASN A 995 2.21 -60.60 -15.69
CA ASN A 995 0.77 -60.35 -15.75
C ASN A 995 0.46 -58.89 -16.10
N LEU A 996 1.16 -57.93 -15.48
CA LEU A 996 1.01 -56.51 -15.79
C LEU A 996 1.36 -56.23 -17.26
N THR A 997 2.46 -56.79 -17.76
CA THR A 997 2.89 -56.60 -19.16
C THR A 997 1.88 -57.17 -20.16
N GLN A 998 1.21 -58.27 -19.81
CA GLN A 998 0.22 -58.93 -20.66
C GLN A 998 -1.15 -58.21 -20.68
N THR A 999 -1.54 -57.52 -19.61
CA THR A 999 -2.81 -56.78 -19.56
C THR A 999 -2.73 -55.37 -20.12
N LEU A 1000 -1.52 -54.83 -20.29
CA LEU A 1000 -1.32 -53.49 -20.85
C LEU A 1000 -1.60 -53.42 -22.36
N ASP A 1001 -2.32 -52.38 -22.76
CA ASP A 1001 -2.57 -52.06 -24.17
C ASP A 1001 -1.27 -51.67 -24.91
N PHE A 1002 -1.27 -51.85 -26.24
CA PHE A 1002 -0.11 -51.55 -27.10
C PHE A 1002 0.44 -50.13 -26.92
N ARG A 1003 -0.44 -49.14 -26.66
CA ARG A 1003 -0.05 -47.76 -26.36
C ARG A 1003 0.85 -47.67 -25.13
N TYR A 1004 0.46 -48.26 -24.00
CA TYR A 1004 1.22 -48.16 -22.76
C TYR A 1004 2.50 -49.01 -22.80
N GLN A 1005 2.51 -50.11 -23.56
CA GLN A 1005 3.73 -50.87 -23.83
C GLN A 1005 4.76 -50.03 -24.63
N ALA A 1006 4.30 -49.25 -25.62
CA ALA A 1006 5.14 -48.33 -26.36
C ALA A 1006 5.66 -47.18 -25.48
N LEU A 1007 4.80 -46.58 -24.65
CA LEU A 1007 5.20 -45.54 -23.70
C LEU A 1007 6.23 -46.04 -22.68
N ALA A 1008 6.04 -47.23 -22.11
CA ALA A 1008 6.99 -47.83 -21.18
C ALA A 1008 8.37 -48.04 -21.80
N ASN A 1009 8.42 -48.50 -23.07
CA ASN A 1009 9.68 -48.64 -23.80
C ASN A 1009 10.33 -47.28 -24.10
N GLY A 1010 9.55 -46.26 -24.46
CA GLY A 1010 10.04 -44.90 -24.69
C GLY A 1010 10.61 -44.24 -23.42
N VAL A 1011 9.91 -44.39 -22.29
CA VAL A 1011 10.38 -43.95 -20.96
C VAL A 1011 11.67 -44.66 -20.57
N ALA A 1012 11.77 -45.98 -20.80
CA ALA A 1012 12.97 -46.74 -20.48
C ALA A 1012 14.20 -46.29 -21.30
N GLN A 1013 14.01 -45.95 -22.58
CA GLN A 1013 15.07 -45.39 -23.43
C GLN A 1013 15.50 -43.99 -22.96
N HIS A 1014 14.54 -43.14 -22.62
CA HIS A 1014 14.83 -41.79 -22.14
C HIS A 1014 15.53 -41.79 -20.77
N ALA A 1015 15.14 -42.69 -19.86
CA ALA A 1015 15.80 -42.87 -18.57
C ALA A 1015 17.29 -43.26 -18.73
N GLU A 1016 17.64 -44.06 -19.74
CA GLU A 1016 19.04 -44.42 -20.01
C GLU A 1016 19.84 -43.23 -20.53
N GLN A 1017 19.22 -42.35 -21.33
CA GLN A 1017 19.84 -41.09 -21.77
C GLN A 1017 20.10 -40.16 -20.58
N ARG A 1018 19.09 -39.96 -19.72
CA ARG A 1018 19.20 -39.16 -18.48
C ARG A 1018 20.29 -39.69 -17.54
N ARG A 1019 20.47 -41.01 -17.42
CA ARG A 1019 21.58 -41.59 -16.63
C ARG A 1019 22.95 -41.14 -17.13
N ILE A 1020 23.15 -41.14 -18.44
CA ILE A 1020 24.42 -40.75 -19.06
C ILE A 1020 24.64 -39.24 -18.86
N GLU A 1021 23.60 -38.42 -18.97
CA GLU A 1021 23.66 -36.97 -18.69
C GLU A 1021 24.02 -36.68 -17.23
N ILE A 1022 23.32 -37.31 -16.27
CA ILE A 1022 23.60 -37.16 -14.84
C ILE A 1022 25.03 -37.60 -14.49
N GLU A 1023 25.55 -38.67 -15.10
CA GLU A 1023 26.95 -39.08 -14.90
C GLU A 1023 27.94 -38.05 -15.44
N LYS A 1024 27.65 -37.41 -16.57
CA LYS A 1024 28.47 -36.31 -17.12
C LYS A 1024 28.42 -35.08 -16.23
N GLU A 1025 27.24 -34.66 -15.77
CA GLU A 1025 27.06 -33.53 -14.85
C GLU A 1025 27.82 -33.76 -13.52
N LYS A 1026 27.79 -34.98 -12.99
CA LYS A 1026 28.55 -35.35 -11.79
C LYS A 1026 30.06 -35.30 -12.01
N MET A 1027 30.53 -35.70 -13.19
CA MET A 1027 31.96 -35.58 -13.54
C MET A 1027 32.37 -34.11 -13.74
N ALA A 1028 31.53 -33.27 -14.33
CA ALA A 1028 31.77 -31.84 -14.47
C ALA A 1028 31.85 -31.14 -13.11
N LYS A 1029 30.85 -31.31 -12.24
CA LYS A 1029 30.84 -30.78 -10.86
C LYS A 1029 32.01 -31.28 -10.02
N ALA A 1030 32.42 -32.54 -10.18
CA ALA A 1030 33.59 -33.08 -9.48
C ALA A 1030 34.92 -32.48 -9.99
N THR A 1031 34.97 -32.07 -11.25
CA THR A 1031 36.13 -31.40 -11.84
C THR A 1031 36.20 -29.94 -11.41
N GLU A 1032 35.07 -29.23 -11.41
CA GLU A 1032 34.95 -27.86 -10.88
C GLU A 1032 35.25 -27.79 -9.38
N ALA A 1033 34.71 -28.71 -8.57
CA ALA A 1033 35.02 -28.76 -7.14
C ALA A 1033 36.49 -29.08 -6.85
N ALA A 1034 37.17 -29.83 -7.74
CA ALA A 1034 38.59 -30.10 -7.63
C ALA A 1034 39.46 -28.89 -8.03
N VAL A 1035 38.95 -28.01 -8.90
CA VAL A 1035 39.58 -26.75 -9.30
C VAL A 1035 39.33 -25.65 -8.24
N ALA A 1036 38.14 -25.58 -7.65
CA ALA A 1036 37.81 -24.64 -6.57
C ALA A 1036 38.51 -24.98 -5.23
N ALA A 1037 38.91 -26.25 -5.04
CA ALA A 1037 39.67 -26.70 -3.87
C ALA A 1037 41.20 -26.61 -4.04
N SER A 1038 41.68 -26.22 -5.23
CA SER A 1038 43.10 -25.99 -5.54
C SER A 1038 43.42 -24.52 -5.61
#